data_AF-A0A9Q9MPL5-F1
#
_entry.id   AF-A0A9Q9MPL5-F1
#
_cell.length_a   1.000
_cell.length_b   1.000
_cell.length_c   1.000
_cell.angle_alpha   90.00
_cell.angle_beta   90.00
_cell.angle_gamma   90.00
#
_symmetry.space_group_name_H-M   'P 1'
#
loop_
_entity.id
_entity.type
_entity.pdbx_description
1 polymer ?
#
loop_
_entity_poly.entity_id
_entity_poly.type
_entity_poly.pdbx_seq_one_letter_code
_entity_poly.pdbx_strand_id
1 'polypeptide(L)'
;MGLSMNVLALRKVKKILKKVNALKESVAQLSDEELQAKTPYFKQKIKEGVSLDKLLPEAFAVMREADKRVLGLFPFDVQVMGGIVLHQGNVAEMKTGEGKTLTATLPLYLNALTGKGTFLVTTNGYLAERDCEELKPVYQFMGLSCCFGAPEEKNLKPAVKRRIYDHDIVYTTNSALGFDYLIDNLAKDKESKYMRPFNYAIIDEADQVLLDTAQMPLIIAGAPRVQSNQYGTANTFVTTLKKDEDYEFNEEETNVWLTEDGVKRAQAYYGIENIFTEEHHELLQHIVLALRVNYLLKRGDDYVVQDGEVKLLDKNNGRVMEGNKLESGMHQAIEAKEEVKITPAMRAMASVTYQNFFRMFPKIAGMTGTGKVAEEEFINTYYMKVVQIPTNRPVQRVDLPDRIYVTLPEKLLASLEVVKKIHATGQPLLIATANVEISEIYSELLLREKIPHNVLNANNVPKEAEIIKEAGQKDAVTVATLMAGRGTDIKLGPGVKELGGLAVIGTEKLASKRDDLQLRGRSGRQGDPGMSLFFTSLEDEVVIKHGLTWVHKYYDKNKDFDWDQPRLLTKRKFRRALENAQKASDNEGQKGRETSLEFDESLRMQREIIYQQRNELINAQGGYDVEKIITDQIEQFVSTHPKLDAFTLSHYIFSNLTYHYQGDITQVDLTNANAVKEHLLGIAREELALKKGQLANQAEVANFYRTAILRAIDACWIEEVDNLQQLRTVVSSRSLAQRQPMYEYHKEAFRSYGKMKADVYQKIVKNLLLSSVVKTKKGNVIYFV
;
A
#
# COMPACT_ATOMS: atom_id res chain seq x y z
N MET A 1 -23.12 -23.18 -26.85
CA MET A 1 -22.90 -22.41 -25.60
C MET A 1 -21.66 -22.96 -24.90
N GLY A 2 -20.52 -22.30 -25.06
CA GLY A 2 -19.30 -22.68 -24.34
C GLY A 2 -19.52 -22.58 -22.83
N LEU A 3 -19.09 -23.58 -22.07
CA LEU A 3 -19.10 -23.52 -20.61
C LEU A 3 -18.26 -22.32 -20.17
N SER A 4 -18.87 -21.37 -19.44
CA SER A 4 -18.15 -20.26 -18.81
C SER A 4 -16.94 -20.79 -18.03
N MET A 5 -15.79 -20.10 -18.09
CA MET A 5 -14.56 -20.49 -17.40
C MET A 5 -14.78 -20.78 -15.91
N ASN A 6 -15.71 -20.03 -15.27
CA ASN A 6 -16.05 -20.25 -13.87
C ASN A 6 -16.69 -21.63 -13.62
N VAL A 7 -17.55 -22.10 -14.53
CA VAL A 7 -18.19 -23.42 -14.42
C VAL A 7 -17.15 -24.55 -14.51
N LEU A 8 -16.14 -24.39 -15.37
CA LEU A 8 -15.05 -25.36 -15.49
C LEU A 8 -14.18 -25.39 -14.23
N ALA A 9 -13.86 -24.23 -13.65
CA ALA A 9 -13.14 -24.13 -12.38
C ALA A 9 -13.92 -24.82 -11.25
N LEU A 10 -15.20 -24.48 -11.09
CA LEU A 10 -16.07 -25.07 -10.07
C LEU A 10 -16.24 -26.58 -10.21
N ARG A 11 -16.23 -27.14 -11.44
CA ARG A 11 -16.29 -28.60 -11.63
C ARG A 11 -15.08 -29.31 -11.02
N LYS A 12 -13.88 -28.75 -11.15
CA LYS A 12 -12.65 -29.32 -10.54
C LYS A 12 -12.73 -29.22 -9.01
N VAL A 13 -13.14 -28.07 -8.50
CA VAL A 13 -13.31 -27.83 -7.06
C VAL A 13 -14.35 -28.78 -6.45
N LYS A 14 -15.51 -28.97 -7.10
CA LYS A 14 -16.57 -29.89 -6.65
C LYS A 14 -16.10 -31.35 -6.58
N LYS A 15 -15.20 -31.78 -7.47
CA LYS A 15 -14.61 -33.14 -7.39
C LYS A 15 -13.77 -33.32 -6.12
N ILE A 16 -13.02 -32.31 -5.72
CA ILE A 16 -12.22 -32.33 -4.50
C ILE A 16 -13.14 -32.26 -3.26
N LEU A 17 -14.14 -31.37 -3.28
CA LEU A 17 -15.17 -31.30 -2.24
C LEU A 17 -15.81 -32.66 -1.97
N LYS A 18 -16.16 -33.42 -3.03
CA LYS A 18 -16.74 -34.76 -2.87
C LYS A 18 -15.82 -35.71 -2.10
N LYS A 19 -14.50 -35.61 -2.29
CA LYS A 19 -13.51 -36.40 -1.53
C LYS A 19 -13.44 -35.97 -0.07
N VAL A 20 -13.47 -34.66 0.20
CA VAL A 20 -13.52 -34.12 1.58
C VAL A 20 -14.78 -34.62 2.28
N ASN A 21 -15.95 -34.52 1.64
CA ASN A 21 -17.22 -34.95 2.21
C ASN A 21 -17.28 -36.46 2.46
N ALA A 22 -16.62 -37.27 1.63
CA ALA A 22 -16.56 -38.72 1.82
C ALA A 22 -15.81 -39.15 3.09
N LEU A 23 -14.94 -38.28 3.63
CA LEU A 23 -14.18 -38.53 4.87
C LEU A 23 -14.90 -38.00 6.12
N LYS A 24 -16.05 -37.35 5.97
CA LYS A 24 -16.75 -36.68 7.08
C LYS A 24 -17.10 -37.64 8.21
N GLU A 25 -17.65 -38.81 7.90
CA GLU A 25 -18.10 -39.77 8.91
C GLU A 25 -16.93 -40.45 9.64
N SER A 26 -15.89 -40.84 8.90
CA SER A 26 -14.71 -41.49 9.50
C SER A 26 -13.90 -40.53 10.37
N VAL A 27 -13.77 -39.27 9.96
CA VAL A 27 -13.09 -38.24 10.78
C VAL A 27 -13.92 -37.88 12.02
N ALA A 28 -15.24 -37.84 11.91
CA ALA A 28 -16.12 -37.55 13.06
C ALA A 28 -16.03 -38.62 14.17
N GLN A 29 -15.64 -39.86 13.84
CA GLN A 29 -15.47 -40.95 14.80
C GLN A 29 -14.14 -40.91 15.57
N LEU A 30 -13.17 -40.10 15.13
CA LEU A 30 -11.86 -40.01 15.79
C LEU A 30 -11.98 -39.38 17.18
N SER A 31 -11.16 -39.84 18.14
CA SER A 31 -10.98 -39.12 19.40
C SER A 31 -10.26 -37.78 19.16
N ASP A 32 -10.25 -36.90 20.17
CA ASP A 32 -9.50 -35.65 20.07
C ASP A 32 -7.99 -35.92 19.90
N GLU A 33 -7.43 -36.87 20.62
CA GLU A 33 -6.02 -37.28 20.51
C GLU A 33 -5.70 -37.84 19.12
N GLU A 34 -6.59 -38.66 18.55
CA GLU A 34 -6.43 -39.20 17.20
C GLU A 34 -6.50 -38.10 16.13
N LEU A 35 -7.39 -37.13 16.32
CA LEU A 35 -7.53 -35.98 15.42
C LEU A 35 -6.27 -35.10 15.47
N GLN A 36 -5.75 -34.82 16.67
CA GLN A 36 -4.49 -34.08 16.86
C GLN A 36 -3.29 -34.82 16.27
N ALA A 37 -3.25 -36.15 16.38
CA ALA A 37 -2.20 -37.00 15.81
C ALA A 37 -2.16 -36.97 14.27
N LYS A 38 -3.19 -36.44 13.59
CA LYS A 38 -3.15 -36.23 12.13
C LYS A 38 -2.13 -35.17 11.72
N THR A 39 -1.89 -34.14 12.52
CA THR A 39 -0.90 -33.10 12.21
C THR A 39 0.53 -33.65 12.07
N PRO A 40 1.10 -34.37 13.06
CA PRO A 40 2.42 -34.98 12.90
C PRO A 40 2.46 -36.01 11.77
N TYR A 41 1.39 -36.78 11.56
CA TYR A 41 1.24 -37.68 10.41
C TYR A 41 1.38 -36.95 9.07
N PHE A 42 0.67 -35.83 8.87
CA PHE A 42 0.79 -35.03 7.64
C PHE A 42 2.18 -34.41 7.49
N LYS A 43 2.76 -33.86 8.58
CA LYS A 43 4.13 -33.32 8.54
C LYS A 43 5.14 -34.39 8.12
N GLN A 44 4.98 -35.63 8.57
CA GLN A 44 5.81 -36.76 8.13
C GLN A 44 5.60 -37.08 6.65
N LYS A 45 4.35 -37.15 6.17
CA LYS A 45 4.07 -37.39 4.74
C LYS A 45 4.66 -36.32 3.81
N ILE A 46 4.68 -35.06 4.26
CA ILE A 46 5.32 -33.98 3.53
C ILE A 46 6.84 -34.19 3.48
N LYS A 47 7.47 -34.60 4.58
CA LYS A 47 8.90 -34.96 4.62
C LYS A 47 9.22 -36.15 3.70
N GLU A 48 8.30 -37.10 3.55
CA GLU A 48 8.38 -38.22 2.60
C GLU A 48 8.15 -37.80 1.14
N GLY A 49 7.87 -36.52 0.86
CA GLY A 49 7.70 -35.98 -0.50
C GLY A 49 6.26 -35.98 -1.03
N VAL A 50 5.26 -36.26 -0.20
CA VAL A 50 3.85 -36.16 -0.61
C VAL A 50 3.46 -34.69 -0.77
N SER A 51 2.86 -34.34 -1.92
CA SER A 51 2.42 -32.97 -2.19
C SER A 51 1.20 -32.56 -1.36
N LEU A 52 1.08 -31.25 -1.08
CA LEU A 52 -0.06 -30.70 -0.35
C LEU A 52 -1.39 -30.98 -1.06
N ASP A 53 -1.43 -30.96 -2.39
CA ASP A 53 -2.64 -31.28 -3.18
C ASP A 53 -3.17 -32.69 -2.92
N LYS A 54 -2.29 -33.66 -2.66
CA LYS A 54 -2.68 -35.04 -2.35
C LYS A 54 -3.23 -35.16 -0.93
N LEU A 55 -2.67 -34.40 0.01
CA LEU A 55 -3.10 -34.38 1.41
C LEU A 55 -4.36 -33.53 1.62
N LEU A 56 -4.65 -32.60 0.72
CA LEU A 56 -5.73 -31.62 0.86
C LEU A 56 -7.06 -32.23 1.29
N PRO A 57 -7.59 -33.29 0.65
CA PRO A 57 -8.91 -33.81 1.02
C PRO A 57 -8.98 -34.29 2.47
N GLU A 58 -7.94 -34.96 2.96
CA GLU A 58 -7.87 -35.48 4.33
C GLU A 58 -7.61 -34.34 5.32
N ALA A 59 -6.66 -33.45 5.03
CA ALA A 59 -6.35 -32.29 5.88
C ALA A 59 -7.56 -31.36 6.04
N PHE A 60 -8.33 -31.12 4.97
CA PHE A 60 -9.54 -30.31 5.05
C PHE A 60 -10.66 -31.01 5.82
N ALA A 61 -10.82 -32.33 5.69
CA ALA A 61 -11.81 -33.07 6.47
C ALA A 61 -11.49 -33.03 7.98
N VAL A 62 -10.22 -33.21 8.33
CA VAL A 62 -9.69 -33.09 9.70
C VAL A 62 -9.92 -31.68 10.25
N MET A 63 -9.55 -30.64 9.49
CA MET A 63 -9.71 -29.26 9.94
C MET A 63 -11.19 -28.88 10.11
N ARG A 64 -12.10 -29.34 9.23
CA ARG A 64 -13.55 -29.11 9.39
C ARG A 64 -14.09 -29.70 10.69
N GLU A 65 -13.63 -30.88 11.08
CA GLU A 65 -14.04 -31.51 12.33
C GLU A 65 -13.44 -30.78 13.54
N ALA A 66 -12.18 -30.33 13.45
CA ALA A 66 -11.56 -29.49 14.47
C ALA A 66 -12.31 -28.16 14.67
N ASP A 67 -12.66 -27.46 13.59
CA ASP A 67 -13.47 -26.23 13.63
C ASP A 67 -14.81 -26.47 14.35
N LYS A 68 -15.47 -27.60 14.06
CA LYS A 68 -16.72 -27.97 14.73
C LYS A 68 -16.54 -28.25 16.21
N ARG A 69 -15.49 -28.98 16.61
CA ARG A 69 -15.27 -29.34 18.02
C ARG A 69 -14.85 -28.15 18.88
N VAL A 70 -13.99 -27.29 18.34
CA VAL A 70 -13.40 -26.17 19.09
C VAL A 70 -14.25 -24.90 18.99
N LEU A 71 -14.76 -24.58 17.80
CA LEU A 71 -15.49 -23.33 17.56
C LEU A 71 -17.02 -23.54 17.53
N GLY A 72 -17.49 -24.79 17.50
CA GLY A 72 -18.91 -25.10 17.29
C GLY A 72 -19.39 -24.88 15.86
N LEU A 73 -18.49 -24.58 14.93
CA LEU A 73 -18.80 -24.20 13.55
C LEU A 73 -18.26 -25.24 12.58
N PHE A 74 -19.14 -25.97 11.89
CA PHE A 74 -18.73 -26.91 10.86
C PHE A 74 -18.73 -26.19 9.49
N PRO A 75 -17.58 -26.05 8.81
CA PRO A 75 -17.52 -25.30 7.55
C PRO A 75 -18.47 -25.86 6.49
N PHE A 76 -19.24 -24.99 5.84
CA PHE A 76 -20.17 -25.34 4.76
C PHE A 76 -19.42 -25.80 3.50
N ASP A 77 -20.12 -26.51 2.63
CA ASP A 77 -19.54 -26.98 1.36
C ASP A 77 -18.99 -25.83 0.50
N VAL A 78 -19.68 -24.68 0.48
CA VAL A 78 -19.21 -23.47 -0.22
C VAL A 78 -17.92 -22.90 0.39
N GLN A 79 -17.75 -23.01 1.71
CA GLN A 79 -16.53 -22.59 2.41
C GLN A 79 -15.37 -23.53 2.07
N VAL A 80 -15.60 -24.84 2.05
CA VAL A 80 -14.61 -25.82 1.59
C VAL A 80 -14.20 -25.56 0.14
N MET A 81 -15.15 -25.22 -0.72
CA MET A 81 -14.87 -24.82 -2.11
C MET A 81 -13.99 -23.57 -2.18
N GLY A 82 -14.28 -22.55 -1.37
CA GLY A 82 -13.44 -21.36 -1.21
C GLY A 82 -12.03 -21.71 -0.76
N GLY A 83 -11.88 -22.53 0.28
CA GLY A 83 -10.59 -22.98 0.80
C GLY A 83 -9.74 -23.72 -0.25
N ILE A 84 -10.37 -24.52 -1.11
CA ILE A 84 -9.68 -25.20 -2.23
C ILE A 84 -9.14 -24.17 -3.23
N VAL A 85 -9.95 -23.17 -3.60
CA VAL A 85 -9.54 -22.10 -4.52
C VAL A 85 -8.37 -21.30 -3.94
N LEU A 86 -8.44 -20.98 -2.64
CA LEU A 86 -7.36 -20.30 -1.93
C LEU A 86 -6.06 -21.13 -1.96
N HIS A 87 -6.13 -22.42 -1.63
CA HIS A 87 -4.96 -23.29 -1.69
C HIS A 87 -4.29 -23.33 -3.08
N GLN A 88 -5.09 -23.24 -4.14
CA GLN A 88 -4.65 -23.21 -5.54
C GLN A 88 -4.01 -21.88 -5.97
N GLY A 89 -3.92 -20.89 -5.08
CA GLY A 89 -3.32 -19.58 -5.40
C GLY A 89 -4.21 -18.70 -6.28
N ASN A 90 -5.52 -18.74 -6.06
CA ASN A 90 -6.50 -17.95 -6.82
C ASN A 90 -7.34 -17.09 -5.87
N VAL A 91 -8.15 -16.19 -6.45
CA VAL A 91 -9.11 -15.38 -5.70
C VAL A 91 -10.43 -16.14 -5.57
N ALA A 92 -10.84 -16.42 -4.34
CA ALA A 92 -12.17 -16.94 -4.00
C ALA A 92 -13.14 -15.76 -3.83
N GLU A 93 -14.03 -15.54 -4.81
CA GLU A 93 -15.12 -14.58 -4.65
C GLU A 93 -16.25 -15.23 -3.83
N MET A 94 -16.33 -14.86 -2.55
CA MET A 94 -17.35 -15.28 -1.60
C MET A 94 -18.08 -14.04 -1.08
N LYS A 95 -19.41 -14.01 -1.24
CA LYS A 95 -20.20 -12.85 -0.83
C LYS A 95 -20.06 -12.55 0.67
N THR A 96 -20.25 -11.29 1.04
CA THR A 96 -20.16 -10.86 2.44
C THR A 96 -21.15 -11.67 3.31
N GLY A 97 -20.68 -12.18 4.45
CA GLY A 97 -21.47 -13.06 5.31
C GLY A 97 -21.41 -14.55 4.96
N GLU A 98 -20.63 -14.99 3.96
CA GLU A 98 -20.41 -16.42 3.67
C GLU A 98 -19.36 -17.09 4.58
N GLY A 99 -18.78 -16.35 5.54
CA GLY A 99 -17.79 -16.85 6.50
C GLY A 99 -16.40 -17.05 5.88
N LYS A 100 -15.85 -15.98 5.29
CA LYS A 100 -14.48 -15.94 4.74
C LYS A 100 -13.42 -16.28 5.81
N THR A 101 -13.55 -15.73 7.01
CA THR A 101 -12.65 -15.96 8.15
C THR A 101 -12.56 -17.47 8.49
N LEU A 102 -13.69 -18.15 8.66
CA LEU A 102 -13.70 -19.61 8.89
C LEU A 102 -13.19 -20.39 7.66
N THR A 103 -13.43 -19.90 6.45
CA THR A 103 -12.93 -20.55 5.22
C THR A 103 -11.40 -20.58 5.15
N ALA A 104 -10.73 -19.56 5.70
CA ALA A 104 -9.28 -19.44 5.67
C ALA A 104 -8.57 -20.48 6.56
N THR A 105 -9.24 -21.06 7.57
CA THR A 105 -8.65 -22.08 8.46
C THR A 105 -8.14 -23.28 7.68
N LEU A 106 -8.91 -23.73 6.68
CA LEU A 106 -8.63 -24.92 5.87
C LEU A 106 -7.30 -24.79 5.09
N PRO A 107 -7.12 -23.79 4.20
CA PRO A 107 -5.87 -23.62 3.47
C PRO A 107 -4.72 -23.14 4.34
N LEU A 108 -4.94 -22.35 5.41
CA LEU A 108 -3.86 -21.94 6.30
C LEU A 108 -3.27 -23.15 7.02
N TYR A 109 -4.11 -24.00 7.62
CA TYR A 109 -3.68 -25.25 8.24
C TYR A 109 -2.84 -26.09 7.26
N LEU A 110 -3.37 -26.40 6.08
CA LEU A 110 -2.69 -27.26 5.10
C LEU A 110 -1.32 -26.70 4.67
N ASN A 111 -1.22 -25.40 4.37
CA ASN A 111 0.03 -24.81 3.91
C ASN A 111 1.04 -24.62 5.07
N ALA A 112 0.56 -24.41 6.29
CA ALA A 112 1.38 -24.29 7.50
C ALA A 112 2.06 -25.61 7.89
N LEU A 113 1.52 -26.77 7.49
CA LEU A 113 2.15 -28.08 7.71
C LEU A 113 3.56 -28.21 7.10
N THR A 114 3.91 -27.35 6.14
CA THR A 114 5.27 -27.28 5.58
C THR A 114 6.32 -26.75 6.56
N GLY A 115 5.90 -26.09 7.63
CA GLY A 115 6.77 -25.44 8.61
C GLY A 115 7.49 -24.20 8.08
N LYS A 116 7.13 -23.70 6.90
CA LYS A 116 7.74 -22.50 6.26
C LYS A 116 7.07 -21.18 6.66
N GLY A 117 6.03 -21.22 7.49
CA GLY A 117 5.22 -20.06 7.87
C GLY A 117 4.16 -19.71 6.83
N THR A 118 3.05 -19.15 7.29
CA THR A 118 1.94 -18.68 6.45
C THR A 118 1.37 -17.38 7.00
N PHE A 119 0.81 -16.55 6.14
CA PHE A 119 0.24 -15.25 6.51
C PHE A 119 -1.24 -15.18 6.17
N LEU A 120 -2.03 -14.63 7.09
CA LEU A 120 -3.31 -14.01 6.75
C LEU A 120 -3.13 -12.50 6.83
N VAL A 121 -3.39 -11.82 5.72
CA VAL A 121 -3.21 -10.38 5.58
C VAL A 121 -4.57 -9.73 5.42
N THR A 122 -4.87 -8.75 6.25
CA THR A 122 -6.10 -7.92 6.15
C THR A 122 -5.74 -6.43 6.14
N THR A 123 -6.74 -5.56 6.06
CA THR A 123 -6.55 -4.11 5.89
C THR A 123 -6.46 -3.36 7.23
N ASN A 124 -6.76 -4.01 8.36
CA ASN A 124 -6.77 -3.38 9.67
C ASN A 124 -6.30 -4.32 10.80
N GLY A 125 -5.55 -3.75 11.75
CA GLY A 125 -5.04 -4.43 12.94
C GLY A 125 -6.14 -5.05 13.80
N TYR A 126 -7.25 -4.33 14.02
CA TYR A 126 -8.39 -4.86 14.79
C TYR A 126 -8.97 -6.16 14.20
N LEU A 127 -9.14 -6.23 12.87
CA LEU A 127 -9.64 -7.45 12.21
C LEU A 127 -8.62 -8.58 12.29
N ALA A 128 -7.34 -8.27 12.11
CA ALA A 128 -6.26 -9.26 12.23
C ALA A 128 -6.17 -9.82 13.66
N GLU A 129 -6.27 -8.97 14.68
CA GLU A 129 -6.24 -9.37 16.09
C GLU A 129 -7.46 -10.20 16.47
N ARG A 130 -8.67 -9.71 16.13
CA ARG A 130 -9.93 -10.45 16.36
C ARG A 130 -9.88 -11.84 15.73
N ASP A 131 -9.58 -11.91 14.43
CA ASP A 131 -9.59 -13.18 13.70
C ASP A 131 -8.48 -14.12 14.21
N CYS A 132 -7.34 -13.57 14.62
CA CYS A 132 -6.28 -14.33 15.27
C CYS A 132 -6.78 -14.94 16.58
N GLU A 133 -7.32 -14.15 17.50
CA GLU A 133 -7.73 -14.64 18.83
C GLU A 133 -8.95 -15.58 18.75
N GLU A 134 -9.90 -15.35 17.83
CA GLU A 134 -11.04 -16.25 17.61
C GLU A 134 -10.61 -17.62 17.05
N LEU A 135 -9.63 -17.66 16.13
CA LEU A 135 -9.23 -18.90 15.44
C LEU A 135 -8.00 -19.60 16.04
N LYS A 136 -7.21 -18.91 16.87
CA LYS A 136 -6.04 -19.47 17.55
C LYS A 136 -6.34 -20.74 18.35
N PRO A 137 -7.47 -20.89 19.07
CA PRO A 137 -7.77 -22.12 19.78
C PRO A 137 -7.81 -23.36 18.87
N VAL A 138 -8.35 -23.25 17.64
CA VAL A 138 -8.44 -24.40 16.74
C VAL A 138 -7.09 -24.76 16.14
N TYR A 139 -6.23 -23.77 15.84
CA TYR A 139 -4.87 -24.03 15.40
C TYR A 139 -4.03 -24.68 16.51
N GLN A 140 -4.15 -24.19 17.75
CA GLN A 140 -3.48 -24.75 18.92
C GLN A 140 -3.95 -26.18 19.20
N PHE A 141 -5.26 -26.43 19.12
CA PHE A 141 -5.82 -27.76 19.21
C PHE A 141 -5.17 -28.68 18.18
N MET A 142 -5.01 -28.24 16.93
CA MET A 142 -4.33 -29.02 15.88
C MET A 142 -2.79 -29.02 15.96
N GLY A 143 -2.19 -28.45 17.01
CA GLY A 143 -0.73 -28.45 17.23
C GLY A 143 0.06 -27.48 16.34
N LEU A 144 -0.57 -26.39 15.89
CA LEU A 144 0.09 -25.29 15.18
C LEU A 144 0.09 -24.02 16.03
N SER A 145 1.13 -23.20 15.85
CA SER A 145 1.27 -21.91 16.52
C SER A 145 0.67 -20.78 15.68
N CYS A 146 -0.07 -19.87 16.32
CA CYS A 146 -0.72 -18.72 15.68
C CYS A 146 -0.47 -17.43 16.49
N CYS A 147 -0.15 -16.34 15.82
CA CYS A 147 0.15 -15.06 16.46
C CYS A 147 -0.34 -13.86 15.64
N PHE A 148 -0.70 -12.78 16.35
CA PHE A 148 -0.96 -11.47 15.77
C PHE A 148 0.36 -10.72 15.54
N GLY A 149 0.58 -10.27 14.30
CA GLY A 149 1.83 -9.72 13.83
C GLY A 149 1.87 -8.20 13.66
N ALA A 150 0.80 -7.47 14.00
CA ALA A 150 0.75 -6.01 13.88
C ALA A 150 0.45 -5.29 15.22
N PRO A 151 1.23 -5.55 16.28
CA PRO A 151 0.99 -4.95 17.60
C PRO A 151 1.13 -3.42 17.58
N GLU A 152 0.36 -2.74 18.43
CA GLU A 152 0.35 -1.26 18.54
C GLU A 152 1.69 -0.65 18.97
N GLU A 153 2.51 -1.42 19.69
CA GLU A 153 3.82 -0.97 20.17
C GLU A 153 4.77 -0.71 18.99
N LYS A 154 5.07 0.57 18.76
CA LYS A 154 6.05 1.02 17.76
C LYS A 154 7.46 0.68 18.26
N ASN A 155 8.32 0.19 17.36
CA ASN A 155 9.74 -0.14 17.61
C ASN A 155 10.02 -1.39 18.48
N LEU A 156 9.30 -2.47 18.23
CA LEU A 156 9.63 -3.77 18.82
C LEU A 156 11.08 -4.18 18.51
N LYS A 157 11.75 -4.75 19.53
CA LYS A 157 13.10 -5.29 19.38
C LYS A 157 13.09 -6.43 18.33
N PRO A 158 14.13 -6.57 17.50
CA PRO A 158 14.22 -7.64 16.49
C PRO A 158 13.97 -9.04 17.05
N ALA A 159 14.40 -9.32 18.28
CA ALA A 159 14.17 -10.61 18.94
C ALA A 159 12.68 -10.91 19.19
N VAL A 160 11.85 -9.89 19.46
CA VAL A 160 10.41 -10.05 19.65
C VAL A 160 9.73 -10.28 18.30
N LYS A 161 10.07 -9.46 17.28
CA LYS A 161 9.58 -9.64 15.91
C LYS A 161 9.91 -11.03 15.36
N ARG A 162 11.13 -11.53 15.62
CA ARG A 162 11.53 -12.88 15.18
C ARG A 162 10.60 -13.96 15.76
N ARG A 163 10.28 -13.88 17.05
CA ARG A 163 9.33 -14.82 17.67
C ARG A 163 7.95 -14.77 17.01
N ILE A 164 7.46 -13.59 16.63
CA ILE A 164 6.20 -13.45 15.89
C ILE A 164 6.28 -14.23 14.57
N TYR A 165 7.31 -13.96 13.76
CA TYR A 165 7.46 -14.59 12.44
C TYR A 165 7.84 -16.08 12.49
N ASP A 166 8.35 -16.57 13.62
CA ASP A 166 8.63 -18.00 13.83
C ASP A 166 7.37 -18.85 14.01
N HIS A 167 6.19 -18.24 14.21
CA HIS A 167 4.92 -18.97 14.28
C HIS A 167 4.55 -19.61 12.93
N ASP A 168 3.75 -20.68 12.98
CA ASP A 168 3.28 -21.39 11.78
C ASP A 168 2.31 -20.53 10.96
N ILE A 169 1.49 -19.73 11.65
CA ILE A 169 0.48 -18.85 11.08
C ILE A 169 0.59 -17.46 11.73
N VAL A 170 0.68 -16.41 10.91
CA VAL A 170 0.73 -15.02 11.37
C VAL A 170 -0.42 -14.23 10.76
N TYR A 171 -1.25 -13.64 11.60
CA TYR A 171 -2.31 -12.71 11.20
C TYR A 171 -1.76 -11.29 11.29
N THR A 172 -1.79 -10.53 10.20
CA THR A 172 -1.18 -9.20 10.16
C THR A 172 -1.90 -8.28 9.18
N THR A 173 -1.46 -7.04 9.08
CA THR A 173 -1.94 -6.08 8.09
C THR A 173 -0.99 -6.01 6.91
N ASN A 174 -1.52 -5.60 5.76
CA ASN A 174 -0.72 -5.31 4.57
C ASN A 174 0.39 -4.28 4.88
N SER A 175 0.05 -3.21 5.60
CA SER A 175 1.01 -2.17 5.99
C SER A 175 2.10 -2.71 6.92
N ALA A 176 1.72 -3.41 8.01
CA ALA A 176 2.71 -3.91 8.97
C ALA A 176 3.69 -4.88 8.32
N LEU A 177 3.19 -5.81 7.51
CA LEU A 177 4.02 -6.79 6.82
C LEU A 177 4.96 -6.16 5.78
N GLY A 178 4.47 -5.16 5.03
CA GLY A 178 5.28 -4.44 4.06
C GLY A 178 6.36 -3.56 4.71
N PHE A 179 6.03 -2.86 5.82
CA PHE A 179 7.01 -2.10 6.58
C PHE A 179 8.06 -3.00 7.23
N ASP A 180 7.65 -4.14 7.80
CA ASP A 180 8.59 -5.11 8.37
C ASP A 180 9.57 -5.62 7.31
N TYR A 181 9.11 -5.85 6.08
CA TYR A 181 10.00 -6.19 4.96
C TYR A 181 11.01 -5.10 4.63
N LEU A 182 10.56 -3.84 4.57
CA LEU A 182 11.46 -2.72 4.30
C LEU A 182 12.48 -2.54 5.45
N ILE A 183 12.05 -2.65 6.71
CA ILE A 183 12.92 -2.54 7.90
C ILE A 183 13.94 -3.68 7.96
N ASP A 184 13.50 -4.93 7.71
CA ASP A 184 14.39 -6.10 7.71
C ASP A 184 15.50 -5.96 6.66
N ASN A 185 15.22 -5.34 5.52
CA ASN A 185 16.23 -5.07 4.50
C ASN A 185 17.15 -3.87 4.79
N LEU A 186 16.84 -3.06 5.80
CA LEU A 186 17.72 -2.02 6.34
C LEU A 186 18.55 -2.50 7.55
N ALA A 187 18.36 -3.74 8.02
CA ALA A 187 19.09 -4.31 9.15
C ALA A 187 20.60 -4.34 8.93
N LYS A 188 21.40 -3.92 9.92
CA LYS A 188 22.87 -3.78 9.79
C LYS A 188 23.63 -5.09 9.89
N ASP A 189 23.03 -6.07 10.55
CA ASP A 189 23.61 -7.38 10.85
C ASP A 189 22.54 -8.47 10.79
N LYS A 190 22.99 -9.72 10.92
CA LYS A 190 22.13 -10.89 10.85
C LYS A 190 21.23 -11.01 12.08
N GLU A 191 21.69 -10.59 13.25
CA GLU A 191 20.88 -10.61 14.48
C GLU A 191 19.72 -9.61 14.46
N SER A 192 19.82 -8.55 13.65
CA SER A 192 18.77 -7.56 13.46
C SER A 192 17.72 -7.96 12.43
N LYS A 193 17.99 -8.98 11.60
CA LYS A 193 17.00 -9.58 10.69
C LYS A 193 16.08 -10.54 11.44
N TYR A 194 14.79 -10.44 11.19
CA TYR A 194 13.75 -11.20 11.90
C TYR A 194 12.73 -11.86 10.99
N MET A 195 12.67 -11.50 9.71
CA MET A 195 11.73 -12.13 8.78
C MET A 195 12.24 -13.47 8.25
N ARG A 196 11.29 -14.37 8.01
CA ARG A 196 11.53 -15.66 7.34
C ARG A 196 11.32 -15.51 5.83
N PRO A 197 11.89 -16.41 5.00
CA PRO A 197 11.57 -16.44 3.57
C PRO A 197 10.06 -16.56 3.35
N PHE A 198 9.54 -15.78 2.40
CA PHE A 198 8.12 -15.81 2.06
C PHE A 198 7.71 -17.19 1.50
N ASN A 199 6.49 -17.63 1.85
CA ASN A 199 5.98 -18.95 1.46
C ASN A 199 4.54 -18.87 0.92
N TYR A 200 3.58 -18.58 1.78
CA TYR A 200 2.17 -18.50 1.41
C TYR A 200 1.44 -17.39 2.17
N ALA A 201 0.66 -16.58 1.44
CA ALA A 201 -0.20 -15.56 2.03
C ALA A 201 -1.63 -15.65 1.50
N ILE A 202 -2.61 -15.55 2.39
CA ILE A 202 -4.01 -15.30 2.06
C ILE A 202 -4.30 -13.84 2.35
N ILE A 203 -4.83 -13.14 1.37
CA ILE A 203 -5.17 -11.73 1.46
C ILE A 203 -6.69 -11.64 1.59
N ASP A 204 -7.16 -11.28 2.77
CA ASP A 204 -8.56 -10.93 2.99
C ASP A 204 -8.85 -9.55 2.38
N GLU A 205 -10.07 -9.39 1.88
CA GLU A 205 -10.49 -8.23 1.10
C GLU A 205 -9.47 -7.91 0.00
N ALA A 206 -9.13 -8.94 -0.79
CA ALA A 206 -8.06 -8.90 -1.78
C ALA A 206 -8.19 -7.76 -2.79
N ASP A 207 -9.41 -7.35 -3.13
CA ASP A 207 -9.66 -6.21 -4.00
C ASP A 207 -9.25 -4.88 -3.37
N GLN A 208 -9.45 -4.72 -2.06
CA GLN A 208 -8.96 -3.55 -1.33
C GLN A 208 -7.44 -3.53 -1.25
N VAL A 209 -6.83 -4.63 -0.80
CA VAL A 209 -5.38 -4.68 -0.55
C VAL A 209 -4.57 -4.64 -1.85
N LEU A 210 -4.99 -5.38 -2.87
CA LEU A 210 -4.21 -5.58 -4.10
C LEU A 210 -4.56 -4.60 -5.21
N LEU A 211 -5.70 -3.92 -5.13
CA LEU A 211 -6.10 -2.91 -6.12
C LEU A 211 -6.18 -1.54 -5.46
N ASP A 212 -7.09 -1.31 -4.53
CA ASP A 212 -7.41 0.05 -4.06
C ASP A 212 -6.24 0.71 -3.31
N THR A 213 -5.64 0.01 -2.34
CA THR A 213 -4.48 0.49 -1.58
C THR A 213 -3.18 0.41 -2.38
N ALA A 214 -3.18 -0.30 -3.51
CA ALA A 214 -1.97 -0.56 -4.29
C ALA A 214 -1.52 0.63 -5.16
N GLN A 215 -2.21 1.78 -5.09
CA GLN A 215 -1.83 3.00 -5.81
C GLN A 215 -0.63 3.72 -5.19
N MET A 216 -0.50 3.70 -3.86
CA MET A 216 0.59 4.38 -3.15
C MET A 216 1.67 3.38 -2.72
N PRO A 217 2.96 3.63 -3.01
CA PRO A 217 4.03 2.79 -2.52
C PRO A 217 4.21 2.94 -1.01
N LEU A 218 4.68 1.88 -0.35
CA LEU A 218 5.15 1.92 1.03
C LEU A 218 6.56 2.51 1.07
N ILE A 219 6.78 3.51 1.92
CA ILE A 219 8.06 4.22 2.01
C ILE A 219 8.52 4.30 3.47
N ILE A 220 9.78 3.94 3.72
CA ILE A 220 10.45 4.26 4.98
C ILE A 220 11.18 5.59 4.83
N ALA A 221 10.83 6.55 5.67
CA ALA A 221 11.52 7.82 5.80
C ALA A 221 12.40 7.81 7.06
N GLY A 222 13.64 8.33 6.99
CA GLY A 222 14.50 8.28 8.19
C GLY A 222 15.76 9.14 8.24
N ALA A 223 16.22 9.70 7.11
CA ALA A 223 17.35 10.64 7.13
C ALA A 223 16.84 12.08 6.94
N PRO A 224 17.15 13.03 7.85
CA PRO A 224 16.70 14.41 7.69
C PRO A 224 17.30 15.05 6.44
N ARG A 225 16.46 15.76 5.69
CA ARG A 225 16.85 16.65 4.60
C ARG A 225 16.99 18.06 5.16
N VAL A 226 17.83 18.88 4.53
CA VAL A 226 17.84 20.32 4.81
C VAL A 226 16.46 20.86 4.45
N GLN A 227 15.77 21.44 5.44
CA GLN A 227 14.42 21.95 5.25
C GLN A 227 14.47 23.23 4.43
N SER A 228 13.76 23.25 3.30
CA SER A 228 13.62 24.49 2.54
C SER A 228 12.74 25.48 3.30
N ASN A 229 13.14 26.74 3.31
CA ASN A 229 12.36 27.85 3.87
C ASN A 229 11.31 28.40 2.88
N GLN A 230 11.25 27.85 1.66
CA GLN A 230 10.44 28.39 0.57
C GLN A 230 8.97 27.95 0.60
N TYR A 231 8.58 26.94 1.39
CA TYR A 231 7.20 26.46 1.45
C TYR A 231 6.19 27.56 1.82
N GLY A 232 6.50 28.33 2.87
CA GLY A 232 5.64 29.42 3.33
C GLY A 232 5.51 30.53 2.29
N THR A 233 6.65 31.01 1.76
CA THR A 233 6.67 32.08 0.75
C THR A 233 5.98 31.67 -0.55
N ALA A 234 6.17 30.42 -0.98
CA ALA A 234 5.51 29.88 -2.16
C ALA A 234 3.99 29.76 -1.97
N ASN A 235 3.53 29.31 -0.80
CA ASN A 235 2.10 29.27 -0.49
C ASN A 235 1.49 30.67 -0.48
N THR A 236 2.13 31.63 0.20
CA THR A 236 1.67 33.03 0.20
C THR A 236 1.58 33.58 -1.22
N PHE A 237 2.60 33.37 -2.06
CA PHE A 237 2.56 33.79 -3.46
C PHE A 237 1.35 33.19 -4.21
N VAL A 238 1.14 31.88 -4.09
CA VAL A 238 0.03 31.19 -4.78
C VAL A 238 -1.34 31.73 -4.38
N THR A 239 -1.54 32.08 -3.10
CA THR A 239 -2.82 32.69 -2.65
C THR A 239 -3.11 34.06 -3.28
N THR A 240 -2.12 34.73 -3.89
CA THR A 240 -2.31 36.01 -4.59
C THR A 240 -2.69 35.86 -6.06
N LEU A 241 -2.61 34.64 -6.60
CA LEU A 241 -2.88 34.36 -8.01
C LEU A 241 -4.39 34.29 -8.29
N LYS A 242 -4.77 34.68 -9.50
CA LYS A 242 -6.14 34.67 -9.99
C LYS A 242 -6.34 33.57 -11.02
N LYS A 243 -7.43 32.83 -10.87
CA LYS A 243 -7.87 31.80 -11.81
C LYS A 243 -8.12 32.42 -13.19
N ASP A 244 -7.72 31.71 -14.24
CA ASP A 244 -7.89 32.08 -15.65
C ASP A 244 -7.11 33.34 -16.10
N GLU A 245 -6.31 33.94 -15.21
CA GLU A 245 -5.35 35.01 -15.51
C GLU A 245 -3.91 34.52 -15.26
N ASP A 246 -3.59 34.18 -14.01
CA ASP A 246 -2.24 33.79 -13.58
C ASP A 246 -2.02 32.26 -13.64
N TYR A 247 -3.09 31.48 -13.56
CA TYR A 247 -3.04 30.02 -13.65
C TYR A 247 -4.31 29.47 -14.29
N GLU A 248 -4.17 28.32 -14.93
CA GLU A 248 -5.30 27.55 -15.48
C GLU A 248 -5.50 26.31 -14.63
N PHE A 249 -6.77 25.97 -14.39
CA PHE A 249 -7.16 24.77 -13.65
C PHE A 249 -8.20 23.99 -14.46
N ASN A 250 -7.83 22.77 -14.85
CA ASN A 250 -8.72 21.84 -15.52
C ASN A 250 -9.26 20.82 -14.51
N GLU A 251 -10.54 20.96 -14.15
CA GLU A 251 -11.24 20.05 -13.23
C GLU A 251 -11.40 18.63 -13.78
N GLU A 252 -11.51 18.47 -15.11
CA GLU A 252 -11.67 17.17 -15.76
C GLU A 252 -10.34 16.38 -15.73
N GLU A 253 -9.21 17.05 -15.97
CA GLU A 253 -7.88 16.43 -16.02
C GLU A 253 -7.12 16.50 -14.69
N THR A 254 -7.72 17.08 -13.65
CA THR A 254 -7.10 17.27 -12.32
C THR A 254 -5.72 17.92 -12.40
N ASN A 255 -5.57 18.90 -13.30
CA ASN A 255 -4.28 19.50 -13.61
C ASN A 255 -4.33 21.02 -13.44
N VAL A 256 -3.23 21.58 -12.93
CA VAL A 256 -3.07 23.01 -12.66
C VAL A 256 -1.67 23.47 -13.07
N TRP A 257 -1.60 24.56 -13.82
CA TRP A 257 -0.33 25.14 -14.30
C TRP A 257 -0.39 26.66 -14.33
N LEU A 258 0.79 27.29 -14.26
CA LEU A 258 0.92 28.73 -14.43
C LEU A 258 0.75 29.11 -15.90
N THR A 259 0.06 30.22 -16.15
CA THR A 259 0.05 30.87 -17.47
C THR A 259 1.36 31.64 -17.68
N GLU A 260 1.59 32.14 -18.90
CA GLU A 260 2.73 33.04 -19.16
C GLU A 260 2.72 34.27 -18.23
N ASP A 261 1.54 34.81 -17.92
CA ASP A 261 1.40 35.95 -17.03
C ASP A 261 1.64 35.58 -15.56
N GLY A 262 1.22 34.38 -15.15
CA GLY A 262 1.60 33.82 -13.85
C GLY A 262 3.12 33.64 -13.70
N VAL A 263 3.81 33.20 -14.75
CA VAL A 263 5.28 33.11 -14.76
C VAL A 263 5.94 34.48 -14.64
N LYS A 264 5.48 35.49 -15.41
CA LYS A 264 5.98 36.88 -15.29
C LYS A 264 5.76 37.42 -13.88
N ARG A 265 4.61 37.13 -13.29
CA ARG A 265 4.27 37.55 -11.92
C ARG A 265 5.12 36.86 -10.88
N ALA A 266 5.42 35.56 -11.05
CA ALA A 266 6.37 34.84 -10.21
C ALA A 266 7.77 35.48 -10.28
N GLN A 267 8.26 35.74 -11.50
CA GLN A 267 9.53 36.42 -11.73
C GLN A 267 9.60 37.79 -11.05
N ALA A 268 8.54 38.60 -11.16
CA ALA A 268 8.46 39.90 -10.50
C ALA A 268 8.40 39.79 -8.97
N TYR A 269 7.63 38.84 -8.42
CA TYR A 269 7.49 38.63 -6.99
C TYR A 269 8.80 38.21 -6.32
N TYR A 270 9.56 37.32 -6.97
CA TYR A 270 10.83 36.80 -6.46
C TYR A 270 12.07 37.60 -6.92
N GLY A 271 11.90 38.58 -7.83
CA GLY A 271 12.99 39.40 -8.34
C GLY A 271 14.00 38.64 -9.21
N ILE A 272 13.52 37.68 -10.02
CA ILE A 272 14.37 36.82 -10.86
C ILE A 272 14.03 36.99 -12.35
N GLU A 273 15.02 36.85 -13.23
CA GLU A 273 14.82 37.05 -14.68
C GLU A 273 14.17 35.84 -15.36
N ASN A 274 14.57 34.61 -15.02
CA ASN A 274 14.06 33.39 -15.63
C ASN A 274 13.94 32.27 -14.59
N ILE A 275 12.72 31.84 -14.29
CA ILE A 275 12.46 30.81 -13.28
C ILE A 275 12.86 29.37 -13.71
N PHE A 276 13.17 29.15 -14.99
CA PHE A 276 13.48 27.82 -15.54
C PHE A 276 14.97 27.47 -15.55
N THR A 277 15.83 28.29 -14.94
CA THR A 277 17.27 28.00 -14.84
C THR A 277 17.57 26.89 -13.82
N GLU A 278 18.74 26.25 -13.93
CA GLU A 278 19.17 25.20 -13.00
C GLU A 278 19.27 25.71 -11.56
N GLU A 279 19.70 26.97 -11.38
CA GLU A 279 19.77 27.65 -10.07
C GLU A 279 18.40 27.86 -9.41
N HIS A 280 17.32 28.00 -10.19
CA HIS A 280 15.98 28.29 -9.68
C HIS A 280 15.04 27.08 -9.70
N HIS A 281 15.56 25.89 -10.00
CA HIS A 281 14.77 24.65 -10.09
C HIS A 281 14.02 24.34 -8.78
N GLU A 282 14.66 24.54 -7.63
CA GLU A 282 14.04 24.31 -6.32
C GLU A 282 12.89 25.28 -6.06
N LEU A 283 13.03 26.56 -6.42
CA LEU A 283 11.97 27.55 -6.25
C LEU A 283 10.76 27.24 -7.13
N LEU A 284 11.01 26.93 -8.41
CA LEU A 284 9.95 26.52 -9.34
C LEU A 284 9.18 25.31 -8.80
N GLN A 285 9.89 24.32 -8.24
CA GLN A 285 9.28 23.15 -7.62
C GLN A 285 8.36 23.55 -6.46
N HIS A 286 8.78 24.43 -5.55
CA HIS A 286 7.95 24.87 -4.43
C HIS A 286 6.69 25.61 -4.89
N ILE A 287 6.78 26.46 -5.91
CA ILE A 287 5.61 27.16 -6.48
C ILE A 287 4.62 26.16 -7.08
N VAL A 288 5.11 25.18 -7.87
CA VAL A 288 4.25 24.15 -8.46
C VAL A 288 3.59 23.29 -7.39
N LEU A 289 4.32 22.92 -6.32
CA LEU A 289 3.76 22.18 -5.19
C LEU A 289 2.66 22.96 -4.48
N ALA A 290 2.91 24.25 -4.17
CA ALA A 290 1.93 25.11 -3.54
C ALA A 290 0.68 25.29 -4.41
N LEU A 291 0.85 25.47 -5.73
CA LEU A 291 -0.25 25.58 -6.69
C LEU A 291 -1.11 24.30 -6.68
N ARG A 292 -0.47 23.14 -6.78
CA ARG A 292 -1.17 21.86 -6.74
C ARG A 292 -1.91 21.62 -5.43
N VAL A 293 -1.28 21.88 -4.30
CA VAL A 293 -1.89 21.63 -2.99
C VAL A 293 -3.08 22.56 -2.71
N ASN A 294 -3.05 23.80 -3.21
CA ASN A 294 -4.17 24.72 -3.05
C ASN A 294 -5.39 24.35 -3.90
N TYR A 295 -5.17 23.86 -5.14
CA TYR A 295 -6.26 23.66 -6.10
C TYR A 295 -6.64 22.20 -6.37
N LEU A 296 -5.74 21.25 -6.14
CA LEU A 296 -5.98 19.81 -6.40
C LEU A 296 -6.27 19.01 -5.14
N LEU A 297 -5.81 19.45 -3.96
CA LEU A 297 -6.00 18.71 -2.71
C LEU A 297 -6.96 19.45 -1.78
N LYS A 298 -8.04 18.76 -1.40
CA LYS A 298 -9.12 19.29 -0.56
C LYS A 298 -9.08 18.67 0.83
N ARG A 299 -9.27 19.51 1.84
CA ARG A 299 -9.48 19.08 3.23
C ARG A 299 -10.83 18.38 3.34
N GLY A 300 -10.86 17.21 3.97
CA GLY A 300 -12.05 16.36 4.10
C GLY A 300 -12.15 15.24 3.06
N ASP A 301 -11.49 15.42 1.91
CA ASP A 301 -11.42 14.40 0.83
C ASP A 301 -10.03 13.77 0.75
N ASP A 302 -8.96 14.58 0.63
CA ASP A 302 -7.58 14.10 0.46
C ASP A 302 -6.80 14.03 1.78
N TYR A 303 -7.13 14.89 2.75
CA TYR A 303 -6.47 14.96 4.06
C TYR A 303 -7.38 15.59 5.13
N VAL A 304 -7.01 15.41 6.39
CA VAL A 304 -7.61 16.09 7.55
C VAL A 304 -6.53 16.69 8.43
N VAL A 305 -6.88 17.73 9.19
CA VAL A 305 -6.02 18.31 10.22
C VAL A 305 -6.53 17.87 11.58
N GLN A 306 -5.73 17.10 12.31
CA GLN A 306 -6.05 16.61 13.65
C GLN A 306 -4.84 16.82 14.56
N ASP A 307 -5.07 17.29 15.78
CA ASP A 307 -4.02 17.53 16.78
C ASP A 307 -2.90 18.48 16.29
N GLY A 308 -3.22 19.38 15.35
CA GLY A 308 -2.25 20.28 14.73
C GLY A 308 -1.33 19.62 13.69
N GLU A 309 -1.65 18.41 13.24
CA GLU A 309 -0.92 17.67 12.21
C GLU A 309 -1.82 17.35 11.00
N VAL A 310 -1.23 17.36 9.80
CA VAL A 310 -1.89 16.89 8.58
C VAL A 310 -1.83 15.37 8.51
N LYS A 311 -2.98 14.72 8.39
CA LYS A 311 -3.10 13.28 8.18
C LYS A 311 -3.80 13.00 6.86
N LEU A 312 -3.21 12.16 6.01
CA LEU A 312 -3.77 11.83 4.70
C LEU A 312 -4.99 10.92 4.83
N LEU A 313 -5.96 11.13 3.94
CA LEU A 313 -7.08 10.24 3.75
C LEU A 313 -6.86 9.38 2.50
N ASP A 314 -7.18 8.11 2.58
CA ASP A 314 -7.27 7.26 1.38
C ASP A 314 -8.53 7.64 0.59
N LYS A 315 -8.35 8.07 -0.66
CA LYS A 315 -9.40 8.57 -1.55
C LYS A 315 -10.59 7.63 -1.72
N ASN A 316 -10.35 6.33 -1.63
CA ASN A 316 -11.40 5.33 -1.84
C ASN A 316 -12.23 5.09 -0.59
N ASN A 317 -11.77 5.54 0.59
CA ASN A 317 -12.41 5.14 1.84
C ASN A 317 -12.46 6.16 2.97
N GLY A 318 -11.79 7.30 2.84
CA GLY A 318 -11.77 8.35 3.84
C GLY A 318 -11.08 7.95 5.15
N ARG A 319 -10.31 6.84 5.21
CA ARG A 319 -9.53 6.47 6.40
C ARG A 319 -8.25 7.25 6.47
N VAL A 320 -7.89 7.62 7.69
CA VAL A 320 -6.57 8.15 8.00
C VAL A 320 -5.51 7.10 7.70
N MET A 321 -4.61 7.44 6.78
CA MET A 321 -3.46 6.63 6.40
C MET A 321 -2.31 6.85 7.39
N GLU A 322 -2.39 6.27 8.59
CA GLU A 322 -1.39 6.48 9.64
C GLU A 322 0.05 6.18 9.17
N GLY A 323 0.96 7.10 9.47
CA GLY A 323 2.38 6.99 9.12
C GLY A 323 2.71 7.32 7.66
N ASN A 324 1.70 7.57 6.81
CA ASN A 324 1.93 7.95 5.42
C ASN A 324 2.05 9.48 5.29
N LYS A 325 3.01 9.92 4.48
CA LYS A 325 3.19 11.32 4.08
C LYS A 325 3.31 11.37 2.56
N LEU A 326 2.85 12.47 1.96
CA LEU A 326 2.99 12.67 0.52
C LEU A 326 4.44 12.96 0.16
N GLU A 327 4.82 12.52 -1.05
CA GLU A 327 6.17 12.56 -1.57
C GLU A 327 6.64 13.98 -1.92
N SER A 328 7.95 14.11 -2.16
CA SER A 328 8.57 15.23 -2.89
C SER A 328 8.24 16.64 -2.38
N GLY A 329 7.99 16.79 -1.07
CA GLY A 329 7.67 18.08 -0.45
C GLY A 329 6.19 18.46 -0.47
N MET A 330 5.33 17.62 -1.05
CA MET A 330 3.90 17.93 -1.17
C MET A 330 3.20 17.94 0.19
N HIS A 331 3.60 17.07 1.12
CA HIS A 331 3.06 17.07 2.48
C HIS A 331 3.41 18.38 3.22
N GLN A 332 4.66 18.83 3.11
CA GLN A 332 5.11 20.11 3.68
C GLN A 332 4.39 21.30 3.07
N ALA A 333 4.05 21.23 1.78
CA ALA A 333 3.22 22.25 1.14
C ALA A 333 1.77 22.26 1.67
N ILE A 334 1.18 21.10 2.02
CA ILE A 334 -0.13 21.06 2.73
C ILE A 334 -0.01 21.63 4.12
N GLU A 335 1.04 21.26 4.86
CA GLU A 335 1.29 21.80 6.20
C GLU A 335 1.43 23.33 6.17
N ALA A 336 2.10 23.87 5.15
CA ALA A 336 2.20 25.31 4.92
C ALA A 336 0.85 25.95 4.51
N LYS A 337 0.03 25.27 3.70
CA LYS A 337 -1.33 25.72 3.32
C LYS A 337 -2.27 25.81 4.52
N GLU A 338 -2.24 24.82 5.39
CA GLU A 338 -3.12 24.74 6.58
C GLU A 338 -2.53 25.47 7.81
N GLU A 339 -1.42 26.20 7.62
CA GLU A 339 -0.72 26.96 8.67
C GLU A 339 -0.34 26.11 9.91
N VAL A 340 -0.08 24.82 9.71
CA VAL A 340 0.41 23.94 10.77
C VAL A 340 1.93 23.87 10.78
N LYS A 341 2.49 23.28 11.84
CA LYS A 341 3.94 23.12 11.97
C LYS A 341 4.48 22.24 10.83
N ILE A 342 5.29 22.82 9.96
CA ILE A 342 5.95 22.09 8.87
C ILE A 342 6.87 21.03 9.47
N THR A 343 6.63 19.78 9.09
CA THR A 343 7.43 18.65 9.55
C THR A 343 8.74 18.58 8.77
N PRO A 344 9.86 18.21 9.43
CA PRO A 344 11.14 18.08 8.75
C PRO A 344 11.03 17.11 7.58
N ALA A 345 11.49 17.54 6.41
CA ALA A 345 11.61 16.70 5.23
C ALA A 345 12.58 15.56 5.54
N MET A 346 12.15 14.34 5.28
CA MET A 346 12.94 13.13 5.47
C MET A 346 13.16 12.48 4.11
N ARG A 347 14.36 11.95 3.88
CA ARG A 347 14.67 11.17 2.67
C ARG A 347 13.98 9.82 2.72
N ALA A 348 13.52 9.37 1.56
CA ALA A 348 13.04 8.01 1.37
C ALA A 348 14.23 7.03 1.43
N MET A 349 14.28 6.19 2.46
CA MET A 349 15.34 5.19 2.63
C MET A 349 15.07 3.89 1.87
N ALA A 350 13.81 3.51 1.77
CA ALA A 350 13.38 2.32 1.07
C ALA A 350 11.94 2.51 0.59
N SER A 351 11.59 1.93 -0.55
CA SER A 351 10.26 2.00 -1.12
C SER A 351 9.88 0.70 -1.83
N VAL A 352 8.61 0.30 -1.77
CA VAL A 352 8.03 -0.85 -2.50
C VAL A 352 6.54 -0.64 -2.73
N THR A 353 6.03 -0.97 -3.92
CA THR A 353 4.59 -1.04 -4.17
C THR A 353 3.98 -2.33 -3.62
N TYR A 354 2.69 -2.31 -3.24
CA TYR A 354 2.02 -3.53 -2.79
C TYR A 354 2.02 -4.64 -3.84
N GLN A 355 1.88 -4.28 -5.12
CA GLN A 355 1.96 -5.20 -6.26
C GLN A 355 3.28 -5.98 -6.22
N ASN A 356 4.41 -5.26 -6.25
CA ASN A 356 5.73 -5.89 -6.27
C ASN A 356 6.04 -6.58 -4.94
N PHE A 357 5.51 -6.08 -3.83
CA PHE A 357 5.64 -6.72 -2.53
C PHE A 357 5.01 -8.12 -2.51
N PHE A 358 3.74 -8.24 -2.88
CA PHE A 358 3.05 -9.54 -2.85
C PHE A 358 3.53 -10.49 -3.95
N ARG A 359 4.09 -9.99 -5.06
CA ARG A 359 4.73 -10.82 -6.10
C ARG A 359 5.98 -11.55 -5.61
N MET A 360 6.59 -11.14 -4.49
CA MET A 360 7.72 -11.86 -3.89
C MET A 360 7.32 -13.17 -3.21
N PHE A 361 6.04 -13.37 -2.91
CA PHE A 361 5.57 -14.62 -2.31
C PHE A 361 5.51 -15.72 -3.36
N PRO A 362 6.04 -16.93 -3.09
CA PRO A 362 5.92 -18.06 -4.01
C PRO A 362 4.48 -18.44 -4.34
N LYS A 363 3.56 -18.22 -3.40
CA LYS A 363 2.11 -18.40 -3.60
C LYS A 363 1.32 -17.36 -2.82
N ILE A 364 0.43 -16.66 -3.50
CA ILE A 364 -0.58 -15.79 -2.88
C ILE A 364 -1.97 -16.25 -3.27
N ALA A 365 -2.93 -15.98 -2.41
CA ALA A 365 -4.35 -16.19 -2.67
C ALA A 365 -5.15 -15.03 -2.09
N GLY A 366 -6.36 -14.81 -2.61
CA GLY A 366 -7.21 -13.71 -2.17
C GLY A 366 -8.63 -14.17 -1.87
N MET A 367 -9.30 -13.53 -0.93
CA MET A 367 -10.75 -13.69 -0.73
C MET A 367 -11.43 -12.32 -0.71
N THR A 368 -12.55 -12.20 -1.43
CA THR A 368 -13.31 -10.94 -1.54
C THR A 368 -14.77 -11.23 -1.94
N GLY A 369 -15.68 -10.28 -1.76
CA GLY A 369 -17.06 -10.40 -2.25
C GLY A 369 -17.27 -9.94 -3.70
N THR A 370 -16.25 -9.30 -4.27
CA THR A 370 -16.38 -8.36 -5.40
C THR A 370 -15.26 -8.50 -6.43
N GLY A 371 -14.48 -9.59 -6.41
CA GLY A 371 -13.30 -9.74 -7.25
C GLY A 371 -13.56 -9.91 -8.75
N LYS A 372 -14.71 -10.45 -9.18
CA LYS A 372 -14.93 -10.91 -10.56
C LYS A 372 -14.94 -9.77 -11.57
N VAL A 373 -15.42 -8.60 -11.16
CA VAL A 373 -15.43 -7.41 -12.02
C VAL A 373 -14.01 -6.91 -12.33
N ALA A 374 -13.03 -7.25 -11.50
CA ALA A 374 -11.61 -6.90 -11.66
C ALA A 374 -10.74 -8.14 -11.99
N GLU A 375 -11.32 -9.21 -12.53
CA GLU A 375 -10.59 -10.45 -12.80
C GLU A 375 -9.41 -10.25 -13.76
N GLU A 376 -9.57 -9.43 -14.80
CA GLU A 376 -8.50 -9.16 -15.76
C GLU A 376 -7.29 -8.54 -15.06
N GLU A 377 -7.52 -7.60 -14.13
CA GLU A 377 -6.45 -6.97 -13.35
C GLU A 377 -5.74 -7.97 -12.43
N PHE A 378 -6.49 -8.83 -11.73
CA PHE A 378 -5.90 -9.91 -10.91
C PHE A 378 -5.05 -10.88 -11.73
N ILE A 379 -5.47 -11.21 -12.96
CA ILE A 379 -4.73 -12.10 -13.85
C ILE A 379 -3.46 -11.41 -14.37
N ASN A 380 -3.57 -10.17 -14.84
CA ASN A 380 -2.46 -9.46 -15.48
C ASN A 380 -1.36 -9.10 -14.48
N THR A 381 -1.74 -8.67 -13.27
CA THR A 381 -0.78 -8.19 -12.26
C THR A 381 -0.28 -9.31 -11.35
N TYR A 382 -1.15 -10.24 -10.96
CA TYR A 382 -0.86 -11.23 -9.91
C TYR A 382 -0.97 -12.69 -10.39
N TYR A 383 -1.32 -12.92 -11.65
CA TYR A 383 -1.55 -14.25 -12.22
C TYR A 383 -2.61 -15.08 -11.48
N MET A 384 -3.55 -14.41 -10.82
CA MET A 384 -4.63 -15.05 -10.06
C MET A 384 -5.96 -15.00 -10.82
N LYS A 385 -6.64 -16.14 -10.92
CA LYS A 385 -8.02 -16.17 -11.47
C LYS A 385 -9.04 -15.88 -10.39
N VAL A 386 -10.21 -15.38 -10.77
CA VAL A 386 -11.32 -15.16 -9.83
C VAL A 386 -12.39 -16.23 -10.01
N VAL A 387 -12.54 -17.09 -9.00
CA VAL A 387 -13.56 -18.15 -8.97
C VAL A 387 -14.72 -17.67 -8.10
N GLN A 388 -15.90 -17.53 -8.70
CA GLN A 388 -17.10 -17.16 -7.95
C GLN A 388 -17.68 -18.39 -7.26
N ILE A 389 -17.62 -18.39 -5.94
CA ILE A 389 -18.16 -19.44 -5.10
C ILE A 389 -19.68 -19.23 -4.98
N PRO A 390 -20.51 -20.27 -5.13
CA PRO A 390 -21.95 -20.17 -4.88
C PRO A 390 -22.24 -19.70 -3.45
N THR A 391 -23.35 -19.00 -3.25
CA THR A 391 -23.82 -18.68 -1.89
C THR A 391 -24.36 -19.93 -1.21
N ASN A 392 -24.22 -20.03 0.12
CA ASN A 392 -24.75 -21.15 0.90
C ASN A 392 -26.28 -21.23 0.79
N ARG A 393 -26.93 -20.05 0.77
CA ARG A 393 -28.38 -19.89 0.61
C ARG A 393 -28.68 -18.92 -0.53
N PRO A 394 -29.82 -19.05 -1.23
CA PRO A 394 -30.21 -18.11 -2.28
C PRO A 394 -30.37 -16.69 -1.75
N VAL A 395 -29.89 -15.69 -2.47
CA VAL A 395 -30.03 -14.27 -2.11
C VAL A 395 -31.48 -13.82 -2.33
N GLN A 396 -32.13 -13.30 -1.28
CA GLN A 396 -33.50 -12.77 -1.34
C GLN A 396 -33.57 -11.25 -1.44
N ARG A 397 -32.42 -10.56 -1.36
CA ARG A 397 -32.33 -9.10 -1.45
C ARG A 397 -32.88 -8.58 -2.79
N VAL A 398 -33.66 -7.51 -2.71
CA VAL A 398 -34.18 -6.79 -3.88
C VAL A 398 -33.31 -5.58 -4.18
N ASP A 399 -32.57 -5.65 -5.29
CA ASP A 399 -31.75 -4.54 -5.78
C ASP A 399 -32.59 -3.63 -6.69
N LEU A 400 -33.01 -2.47 -6.17
CA LEU A 400 -33.83 -1.50 -6.90
C LEU A 400 -32.98 -0.73 -7.94
N PRO A 401 -33.60 -0.26 -9.05
CA PRO A 401 -32.91 0.52 -10.06
C PRO A 401 -32.52 1.90 -9.52
N ASP A 402 -31.34 2.36 -9.93
CA ASP A 402 -30.78 3.63 -9.49
C ASP A 402 -31.69 4.83 -9.89
N ARG A 403 -31.78 5.82 -9.00
CA ARG A 403 -32.55 7.05 -9.18
C ARG A 403 -31.62 8.22 -9.48
N ILE A 404 -31.73 8.74 -10.70
CA ILE A 404 -30.84 9.77 -11.24
C ILE A 404 -31.57 11.11 -11.23
N TYR A 405 -30.93 12.15 -10.69
CA TYR A 405 -31.43 13.52 -10.59
C TYR A 405 -30.52 14.47 -11.38
N VAL A 406 -30.95 15.72 -11.59
CA VAL A 406 -30.12 16.71 -12.27
C VAL A 406 -29.11 17.28 -11.28
N THR A 407 -29.55 17.69 -10.09
CA THR A 407 -28.71 18.37 -9.09
C THR A 407 -28.58 17.58 -7.79
N LEU A 408 -27.52 17.87 -7.02
CA LEU A 408 -27.25 17.33 -5.68
C LEU A 408 -28.39 17.65 -4.70
N PRO A 409 -28.92 18.88 -4.62
CA PRO A 409 -30.16 19.19 -3.93
C PRO A 409 -31.33 18.23 -4.14
N GLU A 410 -31.72 17.99 -5.39
CA GLU A 410 -32.84 17.11 -5.73
C GLU A 410 -32.58 15.69 -5.21
N LYS A 411 -31.35 15.22 -5.36
CA LYS A 411 -30.88 13.92 -4.89
C LYS A 411 -30.99 13.79 -3.37
N LEU A 412 -30.55 14.80 -2.62
CA LEU A 412 -30.59 14.83 -1.15
C LEU A 412 -32.03 14.83 -0.62
N LEU A 413 -32.90 15.68 -1.17
CA LEU A 413 -34.31 15.73 -0.76
C LEU A 413 -35.05 14.43 -1.09
N ALA A 414 -34.86 13.90 -2.30
CA ALA A 414 -35.54 12.69 -2.72
C ALA A 414 -35.08 11.42 -1.98
N SER A 415 -33.80 11.37 -1.59
CA SER A 415 -33.26 10.27 -0.77
C SER A 415 -33.75 10.35 0.67
N LEU A 416 -33.77 11.55 1.28
CA LEU A 416 -34.31 11.77 2.61
C LEU A 416 -35.79 11.35 2.70
N GLU A 417 -36.60 11.67 1.71
CA GLU A 417 -38.01 11.26 1.66
C GLU A 417 -38.19 9.73 1.60
N VAL A 418 -37.28 9.01 0.94
CA VAL A 418 -37.29 7.54 0.97
C VAL A 418 -36.84 7.01 2.32
N VAL A 419 -35.80 7.59 2.91
CA VAL A 419 -35.32 7.23 4.25
C VAL A 419 -36.44 7.39 5.28
N LYS A 420 -37.17 8.52 5.27
CA LYS A 420 -38.33 8.77 6.14
C LYS A 420 -39.41 7.69 5.99
N LYS A 421 -39.75 7.31 4.75
CA LYS A 421 -40.77 6.29 4.46
C LYS A 421 -40.36 4.91 4.97
N ILE A 422 -39.09 4.54 4.81
CA ILE A 422 -38.57 3.25 5.29
C ILE A 422 -38.48 3.26 6.82
N HIS A 423 -37.93 4.32 7.41
CA HIS A 423 -37.82 4.46 8.86
C HIS A 423 -39.19 4.40 9.55
N ALA A 424 -40.24 4.97 8.94
CA ALA A 424 -41.60 4.92 9.47
C ALA A 424 -42.19 3.50 9.60
N THR A 425 -41.66 2.50 8.88
CA THR A 425 -42.06 1.09 9.04
C THR A 425 -41.30 0.38 10.17
N GLY A 426 -40.24 1.01 10.69
CA GLY A 426 -39.28 0.46 11.63
C GLY A 426 -38.21 -0.45 11.01
N GLN A 427 -38.13 -0.48 9.68
CA GLN A 427 -37.09 -1.21 8.96
C GLN A 427 -35.72 -0.53 9.16
N PRO A 428 -34.66 -1.28 9.52
CA PRO A 428 -33.33 -0.70 9.69
C PRO A 428 -32.73 -0.18 8.38
N LEU A 429 -31.96 0.90 8.51
CA LEU A 429 -31.37 1.66 7.41
C LEU A 429 -29.86 1.82 7.58
N LEU A 430 -29.13 1.47 6.52
CA LEU A 430 -27.73 1.82 6.33
C LEU A 430 -27.60 2.82 5.17
N ILE A 431 -27.30 4.07 5.48
CA ILE A 431 -27.09 5.15 4.51
C ILE A 431 -25.59 5.26 4.26
N ALA A 432 -25.17 4.99 3.03
CA ALA A 432 -23.78 4.97 2.62
C ALA A 432 -23.43 6.20 1.80
N THR A 433 -22.46 6.98 2.28
CA THR A 433 -21.97 8.22 1.64
C THR A 433 -20.56 8.04 1.08
N ALA A 434 -20.18 8.79 0.03
CA ALA A 434 -18.82 8.68 -0.51
C ALA A 434 -17.78 9.34 0.39
N ASN A 435 -18.07 10.52 0.94
CA ASN A 435 -17.13 11.27 1.79
C ASN A 435 -17.75 11.69 3.13
N VAL A 436 -16.90 12.27 3.98
CA VAL A 436 -17.27 12.72 5.33
C VAL A 436 -18.22 13.92 5.28
N GLU A 437 -18.02 14.85 4.35
CA GLU A 437 -18.89 16.04 4.21
C GLU A 437 -20.35 15.66 3.95
N ILE A 438 -20.60 14.75 2.99
CA ILE A 438 -21.96 14.27 2.70
C ILE A 438 -22.53 13.53 3.92
N SER A 439 -21.73 12.79 4.69
CA SER A 439 -22.19 12.12 5.91
C SER A 439 -22.70 13.10 6.97
N GLU A 440 -22.04 14.26 7.11
CA GLU A 440 -22.43 15.32 8.03
C GLU A 440 -23.71 16.02 7.55
N ILE A 441 -23.84 16.25 6.25
CA ILE A 441 -25.08 16.80 5.65
C ILE A 441 -26.27 15.87 5.92
N TYR A 442 -26.13 14.55 5.69
CA TYR A 442 -27.21 13.61 6.02
C TYR A 442 -27.53 13.59 7.52
N SER A 443 -26.51 13.67 8.37
CA SER A 443 -26.70 13.76 9.82
C SER A 443 -27.57 14.97 10.21
N GLU A 444 -27.25 16.16 9.69
CA GLU A 444 -28.04 17.36 9.93
C GLU A 444 -29.48 17.23 9.43
N LEU A 445 -29.67 16.69 8.22
CA LEU A 445 -31.00 16.48 7.63
C LEU A 445 -31.84 15.53 8.49
N LEU A 446 -31.25 14.43 8.97
CA LEU A 446 -31.93 13.47 9.84
C LEU A 446 -32.27 14.07 11.21
N LEU A 447 -31.38 14.89 11.78
CA LEU A 447 -31.67 15.60 13.04
C LEU A 447 -32.84 16.57 12.89
N ARG A 448 -32.92 17.31 11.78
CA ARG A 448 -34.06 18.22 11.49
C ARG A 448 -35.39 17.45 11.40
N GLU A 449 -35.35 16.24 10.86
CA GLU A 449 -36.49 15.32 10.78
C GLU A 449 -36.72 14.51 12.06
N LYS A 450 -35.92 14.73 13.11
CA LYS A 450 -35.99 14.05 14.42
C LYS A 450 -35.81 12.52 14.32
N ILE A 451 -35.00 12.07 13.38
CA ILE A 451 -34.66 10.65 13.21
C ILE A 451 -33.35 10.37 13.97
N PRO A 452 -33.39 9.57 15.06
CA PRO A 452 -32.18 9.19 15.78
C PRO A 452 -31.32 8.29 14.89
N HIS A 453 -30.03 8.58 14.82
CA HIS A 453 -29.11 7.84 13.97
C HIS A 453 -27.68 7.85 14.52
N ASN A 454 -26.87 6.91 14.04
CA ASN A 454 -25.43 6.88 14.29
C ASN A 454 -24.67 7.34 13.04
N VAL A 455 -23.55 8.02 13.23
CA VAL A 455 -22.66 8.47 12.14
C VAL A 455 -21.29 7.83 12.30
N LEU A 456 -20.78 7.24 11.22
CA LEU A 456 -19.52 6.51 11.20
C LEU A 456 -18.59 7.06 10.11
N ASN A 457 -17.56 7.77 10.55
CA ASN A 457 -16.63 8.52 9.68
C ASN A 457 -15.24 7.88 9.60
N ALA A 458 -15.13 6.58 9.88
CA ALA A 458 -13.88 5.81 9.77
C ALA A 458 -12.72 6.29 10.67
N ASN A 459 -13.04 6.86 11.84
CA ASN A 459 -12.08 7.38 12.82
C ASN A 459 -11.71 6.37 13.93
N ASN A 460 -12.64 5.52 14.37
CA ASN A 460 -12.39 4.58 15.47
C ASN A 460 -12.99 3.21 15.14
N VAL A 461 -12.14 2.32 14.63
CA VAL A 461 -12.61 1.05 14.06
C VAL A 461 -13.26 0.10 15.09
N PRO A 462 -12.71 -0.09 16.32
CA PRO A 462 -13.39 -0.90 17.33
C PRO A 462 -14.80 -0.39 17.66
N LYS A 463 -14.94 0.92 17.91
CA LYS A 463 -16.24 1.53 18.23
C LYS A 463 -17.22 1.44 17.06
N GLU A 464 -16.73 1.65 15.84
CA GLU A 464 -17.54 1.49 14.63
C GLU A 464 -18.02 0.05 14.43
N ALA A 465 -17.18 -0.93 14.74
CA ALA A 465 -17.57 -2.33 14.66
C ALA A 465 -18.69 -2.66 15.67
N GLU A 466 -18.67 -2.08 16.86
CA GLU A 466 -19.78 -2.23 17.83
C GLU A 466 -21.07 -1.60 17.32
N ILE A 467 -21.02 -0.38 16.80
CA ILE A 467 -22.21 0.30 16.26
C ILE A 467 -22.78 -0.45 15.06
N ILE A 468 -21.93 -0.97 14.17
CA ILE A 468 -22.35 -1.68 12.96
C ILE A 468 -22.98 -3.04 13.27
N LYS A 469 -22.57 -3.72 14.35
CA LYS A 469 -23.22 -4.97 14.79
C LYS A 469 -24.71 -4.74 15.10
N GLU A 470 -25.04 -3.55 15.62
CA GLU A 470 -26.41 -3.17 15.97
C GLU A 470 -27.17 -2.47 14.84
N ALA A 471 -26.56 -2.24 13.68
CA ALA A 471 -27.21 -1.58 12.54
C ALA A 471 -28.37 -2.41 11.94
N GLY A 472 -28.49 -3.69 12.30
CA GLY A 472 -29.55 -4.59 11.85
C GLY A 472 -30.74 -4.68 12.81
N GLN A 473 -30.77 -3.90 13.89
CA GLN A 473 -31.89 -3.88 14.84
C GLN A 473 -33.06 -3.04 14.34
N LYS A 474 -34.27 -3.32 14.83
CA LYS A 474 -35.46 -2.53 14.49
C LYS A 474 -35.24 -1.05 14.81
N ASP A 475 -35.73 -0.16 13.94
CA ASP A 475 -35.62 1.30 14.03
C ASP A 475 -34.17 1.85 13.96
N ALA A 476 -33.16 1.00 13.73
CA ALA A 476 -31.77 1.46 13.65
C ALA A 476 -31.50 2.23 12.34
N VAL A 477 -30.95 3.44 12.46
CA VAL A 477 -30.46 4.24 11.32
C VAL A 477 -28.97 4.49 11.51
N THR A 478 -28.19 4.09 10.51
CA THR A 478 -26.73 4.25 10.51
C THR A 478 -26.30 4.97 9.24
N VAL A 479 -25.64 6.11 9.38
CA VAL A 479 -24.94 6.83 8.30
C VAL A 479 -23.47 6.42 8.36
N ALA A 480 -22.92 5.96 7.25
CA ALA A 480 -21.57 5.43 7.19
C ALA A 480 -20.86 5.87 5.91
N THR A 481 -19.61 6.28 6.04
CA THR A 481 -18.71 6.32 4.88
C THR A 481 -18.36 4.90 4.43
N LEU A 482 -17.89 4.76 3.18
CA LEU A 482 -17.72 3.49 2.45
C LEU A 482 -17.09 2.33 3.22
N MET A 483 -16.10 2.61 4.07
CA MET A 483 -15.35 1.58 4.79
C MET A 483 -15.67 1.48 6.27
N ALA A 484 -16.56 2.30 6.80
CA ALA A 484 -16.95 2.20 8.20
C ALA A 484 -17.65 0.84 8.43
N GLY A 485 -17.21 0.11 9.47
CA GLY A 485 -17.74 -1.23 9.74
C GLY A 485 -17.40 -2.32 8.71
N ARG A 486 -16.43 -2.14 7.81
CA ARG A 486 -15.92 -3.23 6.95
C ARG A 486 -15.38 -4.40 7.78
N GLY A 487 -15.60 -5.62 7.30
CA GLY A 487 -15.28 -6.84 8.03
C GLY A 487 -16.19 -7.17 9.22
N THR A 488 -17.24 -6.36 9.44
CA THR A 488 -18.23 -6.59 10.50
C THR A 488 -19.56 -7.08 9.94
N ASP A 489 -20.13 -8.09 10.61
CA ASP A 489 -21.40 -8.70 10.24
C ASP A 489 -22.59 -7.92 10.82
N ILE A 490 -23.61 -7.66 9.99
CA ILE A 490 -24.84 -6.98 10.41
C ILE A 490 -25.92 -8.05 10.51
N LYS A 491 -26.23 -8.47 11.73
CA LYS A 491 -27.26 -9.49 11.99
C LYS A 491 -28.62 -8.82 12.12
N LEU A 492 -29.63 -9.39 11.48
CA LEU A 492 -31.00 -8.88 11.60
C LEU A 492 -31.57 -9.19 12.99
N GLY A 493 -32.09 -8.17 13.64
CA GLY A 493 -32.75 -8.28 14.93
C GLY A 493 -34.09 -9.03 14.87
N PRO A 494 -34.69 -9.33 16.03
CA PRO A 494 -36.03 -9.95 16.09
C PRO A 494 -37.08 -9.09 15.36
N GLY A 495 -37.92 -9.70 14.52
CA GLY A 495 -38.98 -9.01 13.79
C GLY A 495 -38.52 -8.23 12.54
N VAL A 496 -37.22 -8.10 12.30
CA VAL A 496 -36.68 -7.30 11.19
C VAL A 496 -36.83 -8.01 9.84
N LYS A 497 -36.82 -9.34 9.82
CA LYS A 497 -37.00 -10.11 8.57
C LYS A 497 -38.39 -9.87 7.97
N GLU A 498 -39.39 -9.79 8.83
CA GLU A 498 -40.79 -9.52 8.49
C GLU A 498 -40.99 -8.09 7.98
N LEU A 499 -40.14 -7.14 8.41
CA LEU A 499 -40.10 -5.76 7.91
C LEU A 499 -39.36 -5.60 6.57
N GLY A 500 -38.88 -6.70 5.98
CA GLY A 500 -38.15 -6.69 4.71
C GLY A 500 -36.63 -6.65 4.85
N GLY A 501 -36.08 -6.84 6.06
CA GLY A 501 -34.65 -6.92 6.32
C GLY A 501 -33.93 -5.57 6.30
N LEU A 502 -32.60 -5.58 6.18
CA LEU A 502 -31.81 -4.33 6.14
C LEU A 502 -31.99 -3.60 4.80
N ALA A 503 -32.31 -2.30 4.86
CA ALA A 503 -32.33 -1.42 3.71
C ALA A 503 -30.99 -0.67 3.57
N VAL A 504 -30.32 -0.83 2.43
CA VAL A 504 -29.07 -0.11 2.11
C VAL A 504 -29.35 0.99 1.11
N ILE A 505 -29.03 2.23 1.47
CA ILE A 505 -29.23 3.43 0.65
C ILE A 505 -27.86 4.00 0.27
N GLY A 506 -27.48 3.91 -1.00
CA GLY A 506 -26.31 4.61 -1.54
C GLY A 506 -26.68 6.03 -1.94
N THR A 507 -25.95 7.03 -1.48
CA THR A 507 -26.28 8.45 -1.72
C THR A 507 -25.70 9.00 -3.02
N GLU A 508 -24.82 8.22 -3.66
CA GLU A 508 -24.17 8.49 -4.94
C GLU A 508 -23.62 7.21 -5.55
N LYS A 509 -23.17 7.29 -6.80
CA LYS A 509 -22.38 6.23 -7.43
C LYS A 509 -20.91 6.40 -7.12
N LEU A 510 -20.28 5.29 -6.76
CA LEU A 510 -18.87 5.28 -6.41
C LEU A 510 -17.99 5.15 -7.64
N ALA A 511 -16.72 5.54 -7.49
CA ALA A 511 -15.72 5.45 -8.55
C ALA A 511 -15.62 4.03 -9.12
N SER A 512 -15.73 3.01 -8.25
CA SER A 512 -15.75 1.62 -8.68
C SER A 512 -17.10 0.93 -8.51
N LYS A 513 -17.43 0.09 -9.50
CA LYS A 513 -18.56 -0.85 -9.39
C LYS A 513 -18.35 -1.87 -8.27
N ARG A 514 -17.11 -2.15 -7.87
CA ARG A 514 -16.80 -3.05 -6.74
C ARG A 514 -17.40 -2.51 -5.45
N ASP A 515 -17.22 -1.22 -5.19
CA ASP A 515 -17.65 -0.59 -3.94
C ASP A 515 -19.18 -0.56 -3.86
N ASP A 516 -19.86 -0.25 -4.98
CA ASP A 516 -21.32 -0.35 -5.10
C ASP A 516 -21.82 -1.75 -4.71
N LEU A 517 -21.19 -2.80 -5.27
CA LEU A 517 -21.56 -4.19 -4.99
C LEU A 517 -21.26 -4.57 -3.54
N GLN A 518 -20.20 -4.03 -2.96
CA GLN A 518 -19.84 -4.27 -1.58
C GLN A 518 -20.86 -3.65 -0.62
N LEU A 519 -21.30 -2.43 -0.89
CA LEU A 519 -22.38 -1.77 -0.14
C LEU A 519 -23.68 -2.57 -0.23
N ARG A 520 -24.10 -2.99 -1.43
CA ARG A 520 -25.28 -3.85 -1.60
C ARG A 520 -25.14 -5.14 -0.80
N GLY A 521 -23.95 -5.73 -0.80
CA GLY A 521 -23.59 -6.94 -0.06
C GLY A 521 -23.69 -6.83 1.46
N ARG A 522 -23.89 -5.63 2.03
CA ARG A 522 -24.15 -5.46 3.46
C ARG A 522 -25.51 -6.01 3.87
N SER A 523 -26.47 -6.07 2.95
CA SER A 523 -27.82 -6.62 3.12
C SER A 523 -27.99 -7.96 2.37
N GLY A 524 -28.96 -8.76 2.81
CA GLY A 524 -29.31 -10.04 2.18
C GLY A 524 -28.35 -11.20 2.46
N ARG A 525 -27.68 -11.18 3.61
CA ARG A 525 -26.66 -12.18 3.99
C ARG A 525 -27.33 -13.52 4.34
N GLN A 526 -26.70 -14.64 3.98
CA GLN A 526 -27.22 -16.00 4.26
C GLN A 526 -28.71 -16.20 3.89
N GLY A 527 -29.16 -15.54 2.80
CA GLY A 527 -30.53 -15.64 2.30
C GLY A 527 -31.56 -14.82 3.08
N ASP A 528 -31.13 -13.91 3.95
CA ASP A 528 -32.02 -12.93 4.57
C ASP A 528 -32.68 -12.01 3.53
N PRO A 529 -33.89 -11.50 3.82
CA PRO A 529 -34.50 -10.45 3.01
C PRO A 529 -33.73 -9.14 3.15
N GLY A 530 -33.95 -8.23 2.22
CA GLY A 530 -33.29 -6.93 2.23
C GLY A 530 -33.59 -6.11 0.99
N MET A 531 -33.19 -4.85 0.99
CA MET A 531 -33.21 -4.01 -0.21
C MET A 531 -31.94 -3.20 -0.39
N SER A 532 -31.65 -2.82 -1.63
CA SER A 532 -30.66 -1.79 -1.93
C SER A 532 -31.20 -0.78 -2.94
N LEU A 533 -30.89 0.50 -2.75
CA LEU A 533 -31.27 1.59 -3.64
C LEU A 533 -30.15 2.64 -3.69
N PHE A 534 -29.81 3.09 -4.90
CA PHE A 534 -28.82 4.15 -5.10
C PHE A 534 -29.48 5.40 -5.67
N PHE A 535 -29.05 6.55 -5.14
CA PHE A 535 -29.35 7.88 -5.63
C PHE A 535 -28.10 8.44 -6.30
N THR A 536 -28.27 9.30 -7.31
CA THR A 536 -27.15 9.93 -8.03
C THR A 536 -27.63 11.20 -8.71
N SER A 537 -26.74 12.16 -8.93
CA SER A 537 -27.01 13.39 -9.69
C SER A 537 -26.01 13.56 -10.83
N LEU A 538 -26.29 14.49 -11.73
CA LEU A 538 -25.33 14.86 -12.79
C LEU A 538 -24.17 15.72 -12.25
N GLU A 539 -24.24 16.13 -10.99
CA GLU A 539 -23.21 16.86 -10.24
C GLU A 539 -22.31 15.92 -9.42
N ASP A 540 -22.58 14.61 -9.41
CA ASP A 540 -21.69 13.66 -8.73
C ASP A 540 -20.32 13.62 -9.43
N GLU A 541 -19.25 13.47 -8.65
CA GLU A 541 -17.86 13.57 -9.13
C GLU A 541 -17.57 12.64 -10.32
N VAL A 542 -18.04 11.39 -10.27
CA VAL A 542 -17.88 10.41 -11.35
C VAL A 542 -18.49 10.91 -12.66
N VAL A 543 -19.62 11.62 -12.59
CA VAL A 543 -20.29 12.18 -13.77
C VAL A 543 -19.61 13.46 -14.22
N ILE A 544 -19.12 14.29 -13.32
CA ILE A 544 -18.37 15.50 -13.68
C ILE A 544 -17.08 15.13 -14.44
N LYS A 545 -16.31 14.17 -13.93
CA LYS A 545 -15.00 13.81 -14.52
C LYS A 545 -15.09 12.93 -15.75
N HIS A 546 -16.07 12.03 -15.80
CA HIS A 546 -16.15 10.99 -16.84
C HIS A 546 -17.46 11.01 -17.63
N GLY A 547 -18.27 12.04 -17.41
CA GLY A 547 -19.51 12.26 -18.13
C GLY A 547 -19.27 12.47 -19.62
N LEU A 548 -20.27 12.09 -20.43
CA LEU A 548 -20.25 12.41 -21.85
C LEU A 548 -20.61 13.90 -22.02
N THR A 549 -20.00 14.59 -22.99
CA THR A 549 -20.24 16.03 -23.26
C THR A 549 -21.72 16.44 -23.34
N TRP A 550 -22.58 15.55 -23.85
CA TRP A 550 -24.02 15.84 -23.93
C TRP A 550 -24.71 15.86 -22.56
N VAL A 551 -24.18 15.15 -21.56
CA VAL A 551 -24.67 15.14 -20.18
C VAL A 551 -24.40 16.49 -19.53
N HIS A 552 -23.18 17.03 -19.66
CA HIS A 552 -22.83 18.38 -19.19
C HIS A 552 -23.71 19.44 -19.86
N LYS A 553 -23.85 19.39 -21.19
CA LYS A 553 -24.76 20.28 -21.93
C LYS A 553 -26.23 20.15 -21.50
N TYR A 554 -26.65 18.97 -21.05
CA TYR A 554 -27.99 18.77 -20.53
C TYR A 554 -28.12 19.38 -19.13
N TYR A 555 -27.13 19.16 -18.27
CA TYR A 555 -27.04 19.77 -16.95
C TYR A 555 -27.08 21.31 -17.05
N ASP A 556 -26.22 21.94 -17.85
CA ASP A 556 -26.17 23.40 -17.99
C ASP A 556 -27.51 24.03 -18.39
N LYS A 557 -28.30 23.32 -19.20
CA LYS A 557 -29.62 23.75 -19.67
C LYS A 557 -30.75 23.51 -18.67
N ASN A 558 -30.53 22.67 -17.65
CA ASN A 558 -31.57 22.19 -16.74
C ASN A 558 -31.19 22.37 -15.26
N LYS A 559 -30.09 23.07 -14.96
CA LYS A 559 -29.62 23.34 -13.58
C LYS A 559 -30.52 24.33 -12.83
N ASP A 560 -31.19 25.23 -13.55
CA ASP A 560 -32.11 26.21 -12.96
C ASP A 560 -33.41 25.49 -12.58
N PHE A 561 -33.70 25.40 -11.28
CA PHE A 561 -34.71 24.47 -10.77
C PHE A 561 -35.44 24.95 -9.50
N ASP A 562 -36.67 24.43 -9.32
CA ASP A 562 -37.57 24.66 -8.18
C ASP A 562 -37.52 23.48 -7.19
N TRP A 563 -36.95 23.73 -6.01
CA TRP A 563 -36.60 22.74 -4.98
C TRP A 563 -37.78 21.86 -4.51
N ASP A 564 -39.02 22.29 -4.74
CA ASP A 564 -40.21 21.59 -4.26
C ASP A 564 -40.60 20.35 -5.09
N GLN A 565 -40.03 20.12 -6.29
CA GLN A 565 -40.46 19.02 -7.19
C GLN A 565 -39.31 18.23 -7.86
N PRO A 566 -38.52 17.43 -7.11
CA PRO A 566 -37.30 16.80 -7.62
C PRO A 566 -37.52 15.97 -8.90
N ARG A 567 -36.74 16.25 -9.94
CA ARG A 567 -36.92 15.67 -11.27
C ARG A 567 -36.17 14.35 -11.44
N LEU A 568 -36.90 13.25 -11.36
CA LEU A 568 -36.34 11.92 -11.64
C LEU A 568 -36.08 11.71 -13.15
N LEU A 569 -34.82 11.44 -13.51
CA LEU A 569 -34.41 11.10 -14.87
C LEU A 569 -34.61 9.60 -15.16
N THR A 570 -35.76 9.27 -15.76
CA THR A 570 -36.18 7.87 -16.00
C THR A 570 -35.68 7.27 -17.32
N LYS A 571 -35.21 8.09 -18.27
CA LYS A 571 -34.85 7.63 -19.62
C LYS A 571 -33.58 6.76 -19.59
N ARG A 572 -33.59 5.62 -20.30
CA ARG A 572 -32.47 4.66 -20.39
C ARG A 572 -31.12 5.28 -20.79
N LYS A 573 -31.13 6.40 -21.53
CA LYS A 573 -29.91 7.11 -21.93
C LYS A 573 -29.09 7.63 -20.75
N PHE A 574 -29.75 8.06 -19.66
CA PHE A 574 -29.06 8.58 -18.47
C PHE A 574 -28.42 7.44 -17.67
N ARG A 575 -29.13 6.32 -17.49
CA ARG A 575 -28.54 5.11 -16.88
C ARG A 575 -27.31 4.61 -17.61
N ARG A 576 -27.36 4.56 -18.96
CA ARG A 576 -26.20 4.18 -19.78
C ARG A 576 -25.04 5.17 -19.66
N ALA A 577 -25.33 6.48 -19.59
CA ALA A 577 -24.29 7.47 -19.39
C ALA A 577 -23.59 7.30 -18.04
N LEU A 578 -24.35 7.06 -16.97
CA LEU A 578 -23.81 6.81 -15.64
C LEU A 578 -22.96 5.53 -15.59
N GLU A 579 -23.45 4.43 -16.17
CA GLU A 579 -22.68 3.17 -16.28
C GLU A 579 -21.37 3.36 -17.06
N ASN A 580 -21.39 4.18 -18.12
CA ASN A 580 -20.20 4.51 -18.90
C ASN A 580 -19.21 5.37 -18.11
N ALA A 581 -19.70 6.38 -17.39
CA ALA A 581 -18.87 7.25 -16.55
C ALA A 581 -18.18 6.45 -15.44
N GLN A 582 -18.92 5.58 -14.74
CA GLN A 582 -18.35 4.68 -13.74
C GLN A 582 -17.31 3.73 -14.34
N LYS A 583 -17.59 3.14 -15.52
CA LYS A 583 -16.61 2.28 -16.22
C LYS A 583 -15.36 3.05 -16.64
N ALA A 584 -15.50 4.30 -17.06
CA ALA A 584 -14.36 5.15 -17.41
C ALA A 584 -13.51 5.48 -16.17
N SER A 585 -14.15 5.78 -15.03
CA SER A 585 -13.49 5.97 -13.74
C SER A 585 -12.71 4.73 -13.30
N ASP A 586 -13.34 3.55 -13.36
CA ASP A 586 -12.70 2.26 -13.06
C ASP A 586 -11.46 2.01 -13.95
N ASN A 587 -11.59 2.26 -15.27
CA ASN A 587 -10.49 2.10 -16.22
C ASN A 587 -9.34 3.08 -15.98
N GLU A 588 -9.64 4.33 -15.61
CA GLU A 588 -8.61 5.30 -15.24
C GLU A 588 -7.86 4.85 -13.99
N GLY A 589 -8.59 4.40 -12.95
CA GLY A 589 -7.98 3.84 -11.75
C GLY A 589 -7.07 2.66 -12.03
N GLN A 590 -7.47 1.76 -12.93
CA GLN A 590 -6.63 0.64 -13.39
C GLN A 590 -5.37 1.14 -14.11
N LYS A 591 -5.50 2.06 -15.07
CA LYS A 591 -4.35 2.64 -15.79
C LYS A 591 -3.39 3.36 -14.84
N GLY A 592 -3.91 4.05 -13.83
CA GLY A 592 -3.10 4.69 -12.79
C GLY A 592 -2.25 3.67 -12.01
N ARG A 593 -2.82 2.51 -11.70
CA ARG A 593 -2.10 1.41 -11.04
C ARG A 593 -1.06 0.74 -11.96
N GLU A 594 -1.40 0.52 -13.22
CA GLU A 594 -0.46 0.02 -14.24
C GLU A 594 0.74 0.96 -14.39
N THR A 595 0.46 2.26 -14.53
CA THR A 595 1.47 3.33 -14.59
C THR A 595 2.34 3.34 -13.33
N SER A 596 1.75 3.22 -12.14
CA SER A 596 2.51 3.15 -10.89
C SER A 596 3.42 1.93 -10.81
N LEU A 597 2.94 0.78 -11.30
CA LEU A 597 3.73 -0.44 -11.37
C LEU A 597 4.91 -0.28 -12.34
N GLU A 598 4.68 0.30 -13.51
CA GLU A 598 5.72 0.58 -14.51
C GLU A 598 6.83 1.46 -13.94
N PHE A 599 6.49 2.55 -13.24
CA PHE A 599 7.48 3.38 -12.56
C PHE A 599 8.29 2.57 -11.53
N ASP A 600 7.65 1.69 -10.76
CA ASP A 600 8.33 0.87 -9.75
C ASP A 600 9.19 -0.27 -10.35
N GLU A 601 9.07 -0.61 -11.64
CA GLU A 601 9.87 -1.67 -12.27
C GLU A 601 11.38 -1.35 -12.25
N SER A 602 11.76 -0.11 -12.57
CA SER A 602 13.17 0.33 -12.49
C SER A 602 13.69 0.23 -11.06
N LEU A 603 12.92 0.73 -10.09
CA LEU A 603 13.29 0.67 -8.69
C LEU A 603 13.37 -0.78 -8.19
N ARG A 604 12.44 -1.66 -8.59
CA ARG A 604 12.45 -3.09 -8.25
C ARG A 604 13.72 -3.77 -8.72
N MET A 605 14.07 -3.63 -10.00
CA MET A 605 15.26 -4.28 -10.57
C MET A 605 16.54 -3.84 -9.84
N GLN A 606 16.68 -2.54 -9.56
CA GLN A 606 17.82 -2.05 -8.79
C GLN A 606 17.82 -2.57 -7.35
N ARG A 607 16.66 -2.55 -6.69
CA ARG A 607 16.46 -3.02 -5.31
C ARG A 607 16.83 -4.49 -5.14
N GLU A 608 16.40 -5.35 -6.06
CA GLU A 608 16.72 -6.79 -6.03
C GLU A 608 18.23 -7.02 -6.05
N ILE A 609 18.95 -6.35 -6.96
CA ILE A 609 20.41 -6.46 -7.07
C ILE A 609 21.09 -5.98 -5.77
N ILE A 610 20.69 -4.80 -5.29
CA ILE A 610 21.30 -4.19 -4.09
C ILE A 610 21.02 -5.03 -2.85
N TYR A 611 19.78 -5.50 -2.66
CA TYR A 611 19.41 -6.31 -1.50
C TYR A 611 20.08 -7.69 -1.54
N GLN A 612 20.23 -8.29 -2.72
CA GLN A 612 20.98 -9.53 -2.87
C GLN A 612 22.44 -9.34 -2.44
N GLN A 613 23.15 -8.35 -3.00
CA GLN A 613 24.53 -8.04 -2.64
C GLN A 613 24.68 -7.74 -1.15
N ARG A 614 23.75 -6.96 -0.59
CA ARG A 614 23.72 -6.63 0.84
C ARG A 614 23.57 -7.88 1.71
N ASN A 615 22.66 -8.79 1.34
CA ASN A 615 22.46 -10.05 2.06
C ASN A 615 23.69 -10.97 1.95
N GLU A 616 24.35 -11.03 0.80
CA GLU A 616 25.61 -11.75 0.62
C GLU A 616 26.71 -11.17 1.54
N LEU A 617 26.84 -9.84 1.58
CA LEU A 617 27.80 -9.14 2.44
C LEU A 617 27.55 -9.38 3.93
N ILE A 618 26.29 -9.35 4.38
CA ILE A 618 25.91 -9.60 5.78
C ILE A 618 26.27 -11.02 6.21
N ASN A 619 26.09 -12.00 5.32
CA ASN A 619 26.34 -13.42 5.60
C ASN A 619 27.80 -13.86 5.39
N ALA A 620 28.60 -13.09 4.64
CA ALA A 620 30.00 -13.40 4.39
C ALA A 620 30.85 -13.30 5.67
N GLN A 621 31.82 -14.20 5.82
CA GLN A 621 32.76 -14.25 6.95
C GLN A 621 34.15 -13.64 6.63
N GLY A 622 34.31 -12.97 5.47
CA GLY A 622 35.57 -12.39 5.00
C GLY A 622 35.74 -12.49 3.48
N GLY A 623 36.94 -12.17 2.97
CA GLY A 623 37.29 -12.34 1.54
C GLY A 623 37.02 -11.13 0.64
N TYR A 624 36.81 -9.94 1.20
CA TYR A 624 36.66 -8.72 0.41
C TYR A 624 38.02 -8.29 -0.15
N ASP A 625 38.13 -8.20 -1.48
CA ASP A 625 39.32 -7.67 -2.14
C ASP A 625 39.32 -6.12 -2.11
N VAL A 626 39.51 -5.61 -0.89
CA VAL A 626 39.53 -4.17 -0.61
C VAL A 626 40.70 -3.47 -1.33
N GLU A 627 41.82 -4.17 -1.47
CA GLU A 627 42.99 -3.61 -2.15
C GLU A 627 42.71 -3.41 -3.64
N LYS A 628 42.01 -4.36 -4.28
CA LYS A 628 41.53 -4.16 -5.65
C LYS A 628 40.54 -2.99 -5.76
N ILE A 629 39.58 -2.86 -4.85
CA ILE A 629 38.63 -1.73 -4.88
C ILE A 629 39.37 -0.38 -4.80
N ILE A 630 40.35 -0.26 -3.90
CA ILE A 630 41.16 0.96 -3.76
C ILE A 630 41.97 1.20 -5.05
N THR A 631 42.58 0.15 -5.60
CA THR A 631 43.39 0.23 -6.81
C THR A 631 42.56 0.68 -8.01
N ASP A 632 41.41 0.05 -8.24
CA ASP A 632 40.50 0.38 -9.35
C ASP A 632 40.02 1.83 -9.24
N GLN A 633 39.74 2.34 -8.03
CA GLN A 633 39.33 3.73 -7.80
C GLN A 633 40.45 4.76 -8.05
N ILE A 634 41.67 4.44 -7.64
CA ILE A 634 42.83 5.30 -7.91
C ILE A 634 43.14 5.31 -9.42
N GLU A 635 43.09 4.14 -10.08
CA GLU A 635 43.25 4.04 -11.54
C GLU A 635 42.19 4.87 -12.27
N GLN A 636 40.93 4.76 -11.85
CA GLN A 636 39.84 5.56 -12.40
C GLN A 636 40.13 7.06 -12.25
N PHE A 637 40.52 7.52 -11.06
CA PHE A 637 40.85 8.94 -10.81
C PHE A 637 41.98 9.44 -11.72
N VAL A 638 43.07 8.68 -11.83
CA VAL A 638 44.21 9.05 -12.69
C VAL A 638 43.80 9.09 -14.17
N SER A 639 42.98 8.13 -14.61
CA SER A 639 42.53 8.06 -16.01
C SER A 639 41.60 9.22 -16.41
N THR A 640 40.76 9.71 -15.49
CA THR A 640 39.83 10.81 -15.76
C THR A 640 40.50 12.19 -15.65
N HIS A 641 41.71 12.26 -15.10
CA HIS A 641 42.48 13.50 -14.92
C HIS A 641 43.85 13.43 -15.64
N PRO A 642 43.88 13.37 -16.98
CA PRO A 642 45.15 13.24 -17.72
C PRO A 642 46.09 14.45 -17.59
N LYS A 643 45.58 15.59 -17.10
CA LYS A 643 46.36 16.79 -16.76
C LYS A 643 46.12 17.12 -15.29
N LEU A 644 46.83 16.42 -14.42
CA LEU A 644 46.76 16.60 -12.98
C LEU A 644 47.62 17.79 -12.53
N ASP A 645 47.04 18.68 -11.73
CA ASP A 645 47.77 19.71 -11.01
C ASP A 645 47.93 19.32 -9.53
N ALA A 646 48.84 20.03 -8.84
CA ALA A 646 49.13 19.76 -7.43
C ALA A 646 47.91 20.00 -6.52
N PHE A 647 47.03 20.94 -6.89
CA PHE A 647 45.81 21.22 -6.12
C PHE A 647 44.82 20.06 -6.19
N THR A 648 44.56 19.53 -7.38
CA THR A 648 43.64 18.42 -7.63
C THR A 648 44.15 17.15 -6.95
N LEU A 649 45.47 16.89 -7.03
CA LEU A 649 46.08 15.75 -6.34
C LEU A 649 45.95 15.89 -4.81
N SER A 650 46.27 17.07 -4.26
CA SER A 650 46.12 17.38 -2.84
C SER A 650 44.67 17.21 -2.38
N HIS A 651 43.73 17.79 -3.11
CA HIS A 651 42.31 17.69 -2.82
C HIS A 651 41.84 16.24 -2.81
N TYR A 652 42.30 15.41 -3.76
CA TYR A 652 41.99 13.99 -3.79
C TYR A 652 42.53 13.26 -2.55
N ILE A 653 43.79 13.50 -2.16
CA ILE A 653 44.41 12.89 -0.98
C ILE A 653 43.60 13.23 0.28
N PHE A 654 43.33 14.51 0.53
CA PHE A 654 42.62 14.94 1.75
C PHE A 654 41.14 14.57 1.77
N SER A 655 40.50 14.48 0.60
CA SER A 655 39.07 14.18 0.50
C SER A 655 38.76 12.69 0.39
N ASN A 656 39.75 11.83 0.14
CA ASN A 656 39.53 10.40 -0.07
C ASN A 656 40.49 9.46 0.67
N LEU A 657 41.73 9.89 0.93
CA LEU A 657 42.78 8.99 1.44
C LEU A 657 43.14 9.27 2.91
N THR A 658 43.56 10.48 3.28
CA THR A 658 43.97 10.75 4.67
C THR A 658 43.93 12.23 5.01
N TYR A 659 43.57 12.55 6.26
CA TYR A 659 43.66 13.91 6.81
C TYR A 659 45.06 14.29 7.30
N HIS A 660 45.98 13.31 7.35
CA HIS A 660 47.29 13.46 8.01
C HIS A 660 48.46 13.41 7.03
N TYR A 661 48.22 13.70 5.75
CA TYR A 661 49.27 13.66 4.74
C TYR A 661 50.35 14.73 5.03
N GLN A 662 51.60 14.28 5.22
CA GLN A 662 52.77 15.14 5.49
C GLN A 662 53.79 15.15 4.34
N GLY A 663 53.49 14.48 3.21
CA GLY A 663 54.40 14.39 2.07
C GLY A 663 54.41 15.66 1.21
N ASP A 664 55.53 15.88 0.50
CA ASP A 664 55.66 16.99 -0.45
C ASP A 664 55.10 16.59 -1.82
N ILE A 665 53.99 17.23 -2.21
CA ILE A 665 53.28 16.95 -3.49
C ILE A 665 54.13 17.37 -4.70
N THR A 666 55.07 18.31 -4.51
CA THR A 666 55.90 18.84 -5.61
C THR A 666 56.95 17.85 -6.11
N GLN A 667 57.21 16.77 -5.36
CA GLN A 667 58.19 15.74 -5.73
C GLN A 667 57.61 14.61 -6.60
N VAL A 668 56.29 14.59 -6.80
CA VAL A 668 55.62 13.59 -7.63
C VAL A 668 55.63 14.04 -9.09
N ASP A 669 56.08 13.18 -10.01
CA ASP A 669 55.97 13.43 -11.45
C ASP A 669 54.50 13.34 -11.88
N LEU A 670 53.82 14.49 -11.88
CA LEU A 670 52.42 14.64 -12.28
C LEU A 670 52.17 14.36 -13.77
N THR A 671 53.23 14.31 -14.59
CA THR A 671 53.09 13.99 -16.02
C THR A 671 53.05 12.48 -16.28
N ASN A 672 53.49 11.68 -15.30
CA ASN A 672 53.50 10.23 -15.38
C ASN A 672 52.36 9.62 -14.55
N ALA A 673 51.31 9.18 -15.24
CA ALA A 673 50.16 8.53 -14.63
C ALA A 673 50.51 7.35 -13.72
N ASN A 674 51.54 6.56 -14.06
CA ASN A 674 51.97 5.43 -13.23
C ASN A 674 52.67 5.90 -11.95
N ALA A 675 53.46 6.97 -12.02
CA ALA A 675 54.12 7.55 -10.84
C ALA A 675 53.08 8.11 -9.84
N VAL A 676 52.08 8.82 -10.34
CA VAL A 676 50.96 9.31 -9.52
C VAL A 676 50.18 8.16 -8.89
N LYS A 677 49.88 7.12 -9.67
CA LYS A 677 49.16 5.93 -9.20
C LYS A 677 49.91 5.23 -8.06
N GLU A 678 51.19 4.91 -8.23
CA GLU A 678 51.99 4.23 -7.21
C GLU A 678 52.11 5.07 -5.93
N HIS A 679 52.24 6.40 -6.07
CA HIS A 679 52.26 7.30 -4.92
C HIS A 679 50.95 7.25 -4.12
N LEU A 680 49.80 7.36 -4.79
CA LEU A 680 48.49 7.28 -4.15
C LEU A 680 48.23 5.91 -3.51
N LEU A 681 48.65 4.82 -4.17
CA LEU A 681 48.57 3.47 -3.61
C LEU A 681 49.44 3.29 -2.36
N GLY A 682 50.63 3.89 -2.34
CA GLY A 682 51.50 3.93 -1.17
C GLY A 682 50.80 4.54 0.04
N ILE A 683 50.26 5.76 -0.14
CA ILE A 683 49.49 6.47 0.90
C ILE A 683 48.31 5.62 1.39
N ALA A 684 47.52 5.05 0.48
CA ALA A 684 46.36 4.25 0.83
C ALA A 684 46.74 2.98 1.61
N ARG A 685 47.83 2.31 1.24
CA ARG A 685 48.34 1.12 1.94
C ARG A 685 48.84 1.45 3.34
N GLU A 686 49.55 2.56 3.51
CA GLU A 686 50.02 3.04 4.81
C GLU A 686 48.85 3.34 5.75
N GLU A 687 47.88 4.13 5.30
CA GLU A 687 46.69 4.48 6.09
C GLU A 687 45.88 3.23 6.47
N LEU A 688 45.69 2.31 5.52
CA LEU A 688 44.99 1.05 5.80
C LEU A 688 45.76 0.17 6.80
N ALA A 689 47.09 0.14 6.72
CA ALA A 689 47.93 -0.61 7.67
C ALA A 689 47.86 -0.02 9.08
N LEU A 690 47.85 1.31 9.22
CA LEU A 690 47.67 1.99 10.50
C LEU A 690 46.35 1.58 11.16
N LYS A 691 45.24 1.58 10.40
CA LYS A 691 43.92 1.17 10.92
C LYS A 691 43.86 -0.30 11.28
N LYS A 692 44.43 -1.18 10.45
CA LYS A 692 44.55 -2.61 10.78
C LYS A 692 45.30 -2.82 12.09
N GLY A 693 46.38 -2.08 12.33
CA GLY A 693 47.16 -2.16 13.57
C GLY A 693 46.41 -1.69 14.82
N GLN A 694 45.36 -0.89 14.67
CA GLN A 694 44.51 -0.44 15.78
C GLN A 694 43.44 -1.48 16.19
N LEU A 695 43.13 -2.43 15.30
CA LEU A 695 42.13 -3.48 15.49
C LEU A 695 42.77 -4.74 16.10
N ALA A 696 42.05 -5.43 16.98
CA ALA A 696 42.66 -6.46 17.84
C ALA A 696 42.90 -7.80 17.12
N ASN A 697 42.08 -8.15 16.13
CA ASN A 697 42.15 -9.44 15.45
C ASN A 697 41.61 -9.37 14.01
N GLN A 698 41.83 -10.44 13.22
CA GLN A 698 41.35 -10.52 11.83
C GLN A 698 39.83 -10.45 11.70
N ALA A 699 39.06 -10.88 12.70
CA ALA A 699 37.60 -10.80 12.68
C ALA A 699 37.12 -9.34 12.82
N GLU A 700 37.77 -8.52 13.64
CA GLU A 700 37.51 -7.07 13.72
C GLU A 700 37.85 -6.36 12.41
N VAL A 701 38.95 -6.74 11.75
CA VAL A 701 39.32 -6.21 10.43
C VAL A 701 38.27 -6.57 9.38
N ALA A 702 37.84 -7.84 9.33
CA ALA A 702 36.79 -8.28 8.42
C ALA A 702 35.45 -7.56 8.69
N ASN A 703 35.09 -7.37 9.96
CA ASN A 703 33.90 -6.62 10.34
C ASN A 703 33.99 -5.14 9.98
N PHE A 704 35.17 -4.51 10.13
CA PHE A 704 35.41 -3.13 9.70
C PHE A 704 35.17 -2.99 8.20
N TYR A 705 35.77 -3.86 7.38
CA TYR A 705 35.57 -3.84 5.93
C TYR A 705 34.11 -4.05 5.53
N ARG A 706 33.46 -5.07 6.10
CA ARG A 706 32.04 -5.34 5.86
C ARG A 706 31.19 -4.11 6.20
N THR A 707 31.43 -3.48 7.35
CA THR A 707 30.68 -2.29 7.79
C THR A 707 30.95 -1.08 6.89
N ALA A 708 32.20 -0.87 6.45
CA ALA A 708 32.56 0.20 5.52
C ALA A 708 31.81 0.06 4.20
N ILE A 709 31.76 -1.16 3.66
CA ILE A 709 31.07 -1.48 2.40
C ILE A 709 29.56 -1.34 2.54
N LEU A 710 28.97 -1.94 3.58
CA LEU A 710 27.53 -1.86 3.82
C LEU A 710 27.06 -0.41 4.00
N ARG A 711 27.79 0.41 4.75
CA ARG A 711 27.45 1.84 4.94
C ARG A 711 27.54 2.64 3.65
N ALA A 712 28.51 2.35 2.79
CA ALA A 712 28.63 3.01 1.49
C ALA A 712 27.43 2.67 0.59
N ILE A 713 27.10 1.37 0.49
CA ILE A 713 25.93 0.90 -0.26
C ILE A 713 24.65 1.52 0.29
N ASP A 714 24.42 1.46 1.61
CA ASP A 714 23.21 1.99 2.25
C ASP A 714 23.07 3.50 1.98
N ALA A 715 24.14 4.28 2.13
CA ALA A 715 24.07 5.73 1.92
C ALA A 715 23.76 6.11 0.47
N CYS A 716 24.41 5.48 -0.51
CA CYS A 716 24.17 5.73 -1.93
C CYS A 716 22.81 5.20 -2.38
N TRP A 717 22.37 4.05 -1.85
CA TRP A 717 21.05 3.49 -2.15
C TRP A 717 19.93 4.39 -1.64
N ILE A 718 20.04 4.94 -0.42
CA ILE A 718 19.07 5.92 0.10
C ILE A 718 18.98 7.14 -0.81
N GLU A 719 20.12 7.64 -1.32
CA GLU A 719 20.15 8.76 -2.25
C GLU A 719 19.50 8.42 -3.60
N GLU A 720 19.77 7.22 -4.13
CA GLU A 720 19.14 6.74 -5.37
C GLU A 720 17.63 6.58 -5.23
N VAL A 721 17.16 5.96 -4.14
CA VAL A 721 15.72 5.82 -3.86
C VAL A 721 15.05 7.19 -3.81
N ASP A 722 15.63 8.14 -3.07
CA ASP A 722 15.10 9.49 -2.93
C ASP A 722 15.09 10.25 -4.28
N ASN A 723 16.14 10.07 -5.11
CA ASN A 723 16.22 10.63 -6.46
C ASN A 723 15.14 10.05 -7.39
N LEU A 724 14.97 8.72 -7.40
CA LEU A 724 13.98 8.06 -8.25
C LEU A 724 12.53 8.44 -7.88
N GLN A 725 12.25 8.69 -6.60
CA GLN A 725 10.95 9.22 -6.17
C GLN A 725 10.72 10.65 -6.67
N GLN A 726 11.71 11.54 -6.56
CA GLN A 726 11.60 12.91 -7.08
C GLN A 726 11.45 12.93 -8.60
N LEU A 727 12.25 12.12 -9.31
CA LEU A 727 12.21 12.01 -10.75
C LEU A 727 10.82 11.59 -11.25
N ARG A 728 10.16 10.67 -10.54
CA ARG A 728 8.79 10.24 -10.86
C ARG A 728 7.81 11.43 -10.87
N THR A 729 7.88 12.31 -9.86
CA THR A 729 7.02 13.50 -9.76
C THR A 729 7.30 14.54 -10.85
N VAL A 730 8.57 14.70 -11.24
CA VAL A 730 8.97 15.68 -12.27
C VAL A 730 8.56 15.20 -13.66
N VAL A 731 8.80 13.93 -13.98
CA VAL A 731 8.50 13.36 -15.30
C VAL A 731 6.99 13.34 -15.56
N SER A 732 6.17 13.04 -14.55
CA SER A 732 4.70 13.08 -14.69
C SER A 732 4.19 14.49 -15.02
N SER A 733 4.94 15.53 -14.64
CA SER A 733 4.58 16.95 -14.84
C SER A 733 5.02 17.50 -16.21
N ARG A 734 5.89 16.79 -16.93
CA ARG A 734 6.47 17.22 -18.23
C ARG A 734 5.71 16.66 -19.45
N SER A 735 4.53 16.07 -19.27
CA SER A 735 3.76 15.40 -20.34
C SER A 735 3.30 16.31 -21.50
N LEU A 736 3.57 17.63 -21.42
CA LEU A 736 3.28 18.61 -22.46
C LEU A 736 4.16 18.45 -23.72
N ALA A 737 5.36 17.87 -23.62
CA ALA A 737 6.17 17.52 -24.79
C ALA A 737 5.82 16.10 -25.22
N GLN A 738 5.49 15.86 -26.49
CA GLN A 738 5.05 14.59 -27.12
C GLN A 738 6.03 13.38 -27.00
N ARG A 739 6.75 13.22 -25.89
CA ARG A 739 7.62 12.11 -25.54
C ARG A 739 6.93 11.23 -24.51
N GLN A 740 7.14 9.91 -24.59
CA GLN A 740 6.58 8.97 -23.63
C GLN A 740 7.25 9.14 -22.25
N PRO A 741 6.51 9.55 -21.19
CA PRO A 741 7.09 9.84 -19.88
C PRO A 741 7.87 8.66 -19.29
N MET A 742 7.35 7.43 -19.43
CA MET A 742 7.99 6.22 -18.93
C MET A 742 9.37 5.97 -19.53
N TYR A 743 9.53 6.21 -20.83
CA TYR A 743 10.81 6.02 -21.50
C TYR A 743 11.89 6.96 -20.94
N GLU A 744 11.55 8.24 -20.74
CA GLU A 744 12.47 9.22 -20.16
C GLU A 744 12.79 8.88 -18.70
N TYR A 745 11.79 8.43 -17.92
CA TYR A 745 12.01 7.96 -16.55
C TYR A 745 13.00 6.79 -16.50
N HIS A 746 12.77 5.72 -17.26
CA HIS A 746 13.64 4.54 -17.25
C HIS A 746 15.06 4.86 -17.72
N LYS A 747 15.20 5.73 -18.73
CA LYS A 747 16.49 6.18 -19.23
C LYS A 747 17.28 6.94 -18.18
N GLU A 748 16.64 7.91 -17.51
CA GLU A 748 17.30 8.69 -16.47
C GLU A 748 17.57 7.85 -15.21
N ALA A 749 16.65 6.96 -14.83
CA ALA A 749 16.85 5.99 -13.74
C ALA A 749 18.06 5.07 -14.00
N PHE A 750 18.25 4.59 -15.24
CA PHE A 750 19.42 3.79 -15.60
C PHE A 750 20.73 4.59 -15.49
N ARG A 751 20.71 5.86 -15.93
CA ARG A 751 21.86 6.76 -15.81
C ARG A 751 22.20 7.03 -14.34
N SER A 752 21.18 7.32 -13.51
CA SER A 752 21.33 7.54 -12.07
C SER A 752 21.93 6.31 -11.38
N TYR A 753 21.42 5.12 -11.68
CA TYR A 753 21.98 3.87 -11.15
C TYR A 753 23.45 3.64 -11.50
N GLY A 754 23.85 3.99 -12.73
CA GLY A 754 25.25 3.95 -13.15
C GLY A 754 26.14 4.89 -12.33
N LYS A 755 25.65 6.11 -12.04
CA LYS A 755 26.32 7.07 -11.17
C LYS A 755 26.40 6.56 -9.73
N MET A 756 25.27 6.10 -9.18
CA MET A 756 25.20 5.52 -7.83
C MET A 756 26.22 4.39 -7.65
N LYS A 757 26.39 3.50 -8.64
CA LYS A 757 27.41 2.44 -8.59
C LYS A 757 28.83 3.00 -8.46
N ALA A 758 29.17 4.03 -9.24
CA ALA A 758 30.49 4.67 -9.13
C ALA A 758 30.66 5.33 -7.75
N ASP A 759 29.63 6.03 -7.28
CA ASP A 759 29.63 6.72 -5.99
C ASP A 759 29.80 5.72 -4.82
N VAL A 760 29.23 4.52 -4.91
CA VAL A 760 29.42 3.45 -3.92
C VAL A 760 30.90 3.13 -3.77
N TYR A 761 31.64 2.87 -4.85
CA TYR A 761 33.07 2.53 -4.76
C TYR A 761 33.91 3.68 -4.19
N GLN A 762 33.63 4.91 -4.62
CA GLN A 762 34.31 6.07 -4.05
C GLN A 762 34.05 6.18 -2.53
N LYS A 763 32.81 5.95 -2.11
CA LYS A 763 32.41 6.03 -0.70
C LYS A 763 32.94 4.87 0.13
N ILE A 764 33.13 3.68 -0.47
CA ILE A 764 33.85 2.57 0.15
C ILE A 764 35.28 3.01 0.49
N VAL A 765 36.01 3.58 -0.48
CA VAL A 765 37.39 4.05 -0.26
C VAL A 765 37.44 5.11 0.84
N LYS A 766 36.55 6.10 0.83
CA LYS A 766 36.43 7.10 1.90
C LYS A 766 36.16 6.46 3.26
N ASN A 767 35.19 5.55 3.35
CA ASN A 767 34.86 4.85 4.58
C ASN A 767 36.03 4.04 5.13
N LEU A 768 36.84 3.46 4.25
CA LEU A 768 38.02 2.68 4.64
C LEU A 768 39.17 3.58 5.09
N LEU A 769 39.45 4.66 4.37
CA LEU A 769 40.69 5.43 4.53
C LEU A 769 40.52 6.73 5.35
N LEU A 770 39.32 7.31 5.43
CA LEU A 770 39.05 8.50 6.26
C LEU A 770 38.32 8.23 7.58
N SER A 771 37.85 7.01 7.83
CA SER A 771 37.25 6.65 9.11
C SER A 771 38.24 6.75 10.28
N SER A 772 37.74 7.08 11.47
CA SER A 772 38.54 7.08 12.70
C SER A 772 38.16 5.93 13.61
N VAL A 773 39.17 5.22 14.16
CA VAL A 773 38.97 4.13 15.13
C VAL A 773 39.26 4.68 16.52
N VAL A 774 38.23 4.73 17.38
CA VAL A 774 38.33 5.21 18.76
C VAL A 774 38.17 4.05 19.72
N LYS A 775 39.17 3.84 20.59
CA LYS A 775 39.13 2.83 21.65
C LYS A 775 38.22 3.29 22.79
N THR A 776 37.15 2.56 23.07
CA THR A 776 36.25 2.82 24.22
C THR A 776 36.33 1.70 25.25
N LYS A 777 35.85 1.94 26.48
CA LYS A 777 35.78 0.92 27.55
C LYS A 777 34.90 -0.30 27.20
N LYS A 778 34.06 -0.22 26.16
CA LYS A 778 33.20 -1.31 25.66
C LYS A 778 33.70 -1.96 24.36
N GLY A 779 34.87 -1.56 23.85
CA GLY A 779 35.44 -2.01 22.57
C GLY A 779 35.80 -0.87 21.61
N ASN A 780 36.34 -1.21 20.44
CA ASN A 780 36.64 -0.26 19.37
C ASN A 780 35.34 0.29 18.75
N VAL A 781 35.20 1.62 18.67
CA VAL A 781 34.11 2.31 17.96
C VAL A 781 34.69 3.01 16.74
N ILE A 782 34.09 2.76 15.56
CA ILE A 782 34.58 3.32 14.29
C ILE A 782 33.60 4.37 13.79
N TYR A 783 34.11 5.59 13.61
CA TYR A 783 33.38 6.70 13.01
C TYR A 783 33.71 6.76 11.52
N PHE A 784 32.69 6.52 10.69
CA PHE A 784 32.78 6.57 9.23
C PHE A 784 32.34 7.95 8.74
N VAL A 785 32.73 8.29 7.50
CA VAL A 785 32.55 9.62 6.89
C VAL A 785 31.36 9.64 5.94
#